data_AF-A0A068Y1T9-F1
#
_entry.id   AF-A0A068Y1T9-F1
#
_cell.length_a   1.000
_cell.length_b   1.000
_cell.length_c   1.000
_cell.angle_alpha   90.00
_cell.angle_beta   90.00
_cell.angle_gamma   90.00
#
_symmetry.space_group_name_H-M   'P 1'
#
loop_
_entity.id
_entity.type
_entity.pdbx_description
1 polymer ?
#
loop_
_entity_poly.entity_id
_entity_poly.type
_entity_poly.pdbx_seq_one_letter_code
_entity_poly.pdbx_strand_id
1 'polypeptide(L)'
;MLVGRLTPICSLSFCIARLFRVSPSRSAVFLRNSMPQRSIQSYFSTRSDETLQHASTSPSSKQRKKRRVLSESDYSLENSQSSSKMGSPSKSESSNSDCHREILKETSNQACTDKAVVEGKSMSSDRQSQIDRIEKHSLVKLKNSPPLKKRRDVSTTKIESTTVLKESPKLELSASNASKNDFDPSKESFDPVKDACWRLNEPVPYIAFAKTLECIEGTSSRLKIIEVLSNFYRSVGVLSSKELPICIYMSINRLGPSYEGLELGIGESLLIKALTLTTGASNIRIKSELNRLGDLGAVAEAIKSRQQTMFKPKPLTLQQVFERLKKVALMVGNASQTKKVKLIQSLLVACRECEAKYLIRSLQGKLRIGLAEQSVLVALGQAVALTPFHSVQALLADGQPLTANVLNTSLRARSGAEAWKTYCEVVVGHVKQAYAQCPNYEKIVHSLLEDGPDDVHKRCCIIPGIPIRPMLAHPTHGVTEVFKRFDQADFTCEYKYDGERAQVHLLLDGSVRIYSRNQEDTTSKYPDIVNSLVDSVLKNTKLTDEACKLLSSIDITAHEENSALTTFILDSEAVAWDVDAAQILPFQVLSTRKRKDVQEEDVKVRVCIYAFDLLYLNGVSLTEQPFRKRRELLRLVFPTLPGKFMLATSLDSSDTDEIARFMDESIKGNCEGLMLKTLDRGATYEIAKRSRNWLKLKKDYLEGVGDTLDLVVIGGFHGTGKRTGRYGGFLLACYSPDDEEYQTICKVGTGLKDEDLAKLSDFFKDHIIPSAKTYYQYTKNLQPDHWFEPVQVWEVKAADISISPAHKAAAGMADPEKGLSLRFPRFLRVREDKKPEEATTAAQVYEMYRDQEQIKNADKLDEANEEGFY
;
A
#
# COMPACT_ATOMS: atom_id res chain seq x y z
N MET A 1 42.65 -37.78 -46.48
CA MET A 1 43.65 -36.83 -45.95
C MET A 1 42.92 -35.62 -45.36
N LEU A 2 43.67 -34.74 -44.69
CA LEU A 2 43.29 -33.61 -43.82
C LEU A 2 41.88 -32.97 -43.93
N VAL A 3 41.28 -32.82 -42.74
CA VAL A 3 40.64 -31.61 -42.16
C VAL A 3 39.45 -30.94 -42.88
N GLY A 4 38.30 -30.97 -42.19
CA GLY A 4 37.25 -29.95 -42.25
C GLY A 4 36.58 -29.80 -40.88
N ARG A 5 36.41 -28.57 -40.38
CA ARG A 5 35.62 -28.26 -39.17
C ARG A 5 34.21 -27.85 -39.59
N LEU A 6 33.18 -28.28 -38.87
CA LEU A 6 32.15 -27.42 -38.24
C LEU A 6 31.04 -28.24 -37.52
N THR A 7 30.65 -27.75 -36.34
CA THR A 7 29.38 -27.90 -35.60
C THR A 7 28.38 -29.05 -35.90
N PRO A 8 27.97 -29.82 -34.88
CA PRO A 8 26.66 -30.49 -34.84
C PRO A 8 25.58 -29.62 -34.17
N ILE A 9 24.32 -29.91 -34.49
CA ILE A 9 23.10 -29.34 -33.88
C ILE A 9 22.28 -30.48 -33.26
N CYS A 10 21.60 -30.21 -32.14
CA CYS A 10 20.49 -30.97 -31.54
C CYS A 10 20.72 -32.39 -30.94
N SER A 11 20.33 -32.49 -29.66
CA SER A 11 19.28 -33.40 -29.13
C SER A 11 19.63 -34.74 -28.45
N LEU A 12 18.58 -35.23 -27.77
CA LEU A 12 18.35 -36.48 -27.03
C LEU A 12 18.81 -36.61 -25.56
N SER A 13 17.80 -36.93 -24.75
CA SER A 13 17.79 -37.18 -23.31
C SER A 13 18.33 -38.56 -22.92
N PHE A 14 18.86 -38.69 -21.70
CA PHE A 14 18.68 -39.84 -20.79
C PHE A 14 18.89 -39.29 -19.36
N CYS A 15 17.89 -39.18 -18.48
CA CYS A 15 17.13 -40.23 -17.78
C CYS A 15 17.95 -40.99 -16.72
N ILE A 16 17.81 -40.59 -15.45
CA ILE A 16 18.02 -41.42 -14.25
C ILE A 16 16.84 -41.19 -13.32
N ALA A 17 16.22 -42.27 -12.84
CA ALA A 17 15.24 -42.26 -11.76
C ALA A 17 15.64 -43.28 -10.69
N ARG A 18 15.51 -42.95 -9.40
CA ARG A 18 15.70 -43.94 -8.32
C ARG A 18 14.86 -43.66 -7.08
N LEU A 19 13.77 -44.44 -6.99
CA LEU A 19 13.28 -45.13 -5.80
C LEU A 19 13.40 -44.43 -4.43
N PHE A 20 12.26 -44.04 -3.88
CA PHE A 20 11.93 -44.36 -2.48
C PHE A 20 10.50 -44.90 -2.37
N ARG A 21 10.36 -46.09 -1.78
CA ARG A 21 9.06 -46.72 -1.49
C ARG A 21 9.25 -47.76 -0.38
N VAL A 22 8.79 -47.46 0.84
CA VAL A 22 8.78 -48.38 1.98
C VAL A 22 7.41 -48.33 2.64
N SER A 23 6.93 -49.50 3.08
CA SER A 23 5.56 -49.73 3.56
C SER A 23 5.36 -49.38 5.05
N PRO A 24 4.12 -49.11 5.50
CA PRO A 24 3.81 -48.95 6.91
C PRO A 24 3.82 -50.30 7.67
N SER A 25 4.20 -50.28 8.94
CA SER A 25 4.10 -51.41 9.87
C SER A 25 3.36 -51.00 11.16
N ARG A 26 3.03 -51.97 12.02
CA ARG A 26 2.07 -51.84 13.13
C ARG A 26 2.69 -52.03 14.52
N SER A 27 1.88 -51.67 15.51
CA SER A 27 1.81 -52.22 16.88
C SER A 27 2.59 -51.48 17.96
N ALA A 28 2.01 -51.49 19.16
CA ALA A 28 2.46 -50.77 20.34
C ALA A 28 2.81 -51.73 21.49
N VAL A 29 3.63 -51.26 22.44
CA VAL A 29 3.82 -51.88 23.75
C VAL A 29 3.74 -50.79 24.83
N PHE A 30 3.04 -51.08 25.92
CA PHE A 30 2.97 -50.22 27.11
C PHE A 30 4.27 -50.25 27.91
N LEU A 31 4.65 -49.11 28.49
CA LEU A 31 5.29 -49.09 29.81
C LEU A 31 4.69 -47.95 30.65
N ARG A 32 4.18 -48.29 31.83
CA ARG A 32 3.72 -47.32 32.85
C ARG A 32 4.89 -47.02 33.78
N ASN A 33 4.97 -45.79 34.28
CA ASN A 33 5.38 -45.56 35.66
C ASN A 33 4.65 -44.34 36.27
N SER A 34 4.03 -44.59 37.42
CA SER A 34 3.47 -43.64 38.39
C SER A 34 4.61 -43.01 39.23
N MET A 35 4.49 -41.90 39.98
CA MET A 35 3.42 -40.95 40.37
C MET A 35 4.16 -39.70 40.98
N PRO A 36 3.54 -38.70 41.66
CA PRO A 36 2.12 -38.37 41.83
C PRO A 36 1.74 -36.93 41.38
N GLN A 37 0.44 -36.69 41.21
CA GLN A 37 -0.12 -35.33 41.26
C GLN A 37 -0.33 -34.89 42.72
N ARG A 38 -0.23 -33.58 42.99
CA ARG A 38 -0.87 -32.94 44.15
C ARG A 38 -1.81 -31.85 43.65
N SER A 39 -3.04 -31.83 44.16
CA SER A 39 -4.11 -30.94 43.72
C SER A 39 -4.02 -29.56 44.38
N ILE A 40 -4.36 -28.52 43.62
CA ILE A 40 -4.53 -27.15 44.13
C ILE A 40 -5.88 -27.08 44.86
N GLN A 41 -5.91 -27.55 46.12
CA GLN A 41 -7.12 -27.51 46.94
C GLN A 41 -6.86 -27.48 48.46
N SER A 42 -5.63 -27.16 48.88
CA SER A 42 -5.20 -27.22 50.29
C SER A 42 -4.72 -25.87 50.87
N TYR A 43 -5.22 -24.74 50.35
CA TYR A 43 -4.81 -23.39 50.79
C TYR A 43 -5.97 -22.43 51.15
N PHE A 44 -7.22 -22.88 51.01
CA PHE A 44 -8.42 -22.10 51.37
C PHE A 44 -9.42 -22.93 52.18
N SER A 45 -9.11 -23.15 53.45
CA SER A 45 -10.04 -23.57 54.50
C SER A 45 -9.39 -23.43 55.89
N THR A 46 -10.21 -23.14 56.90
CA THR A 46 -9.82 -22.58 58.22
C THR A 46 -9.27 -21.15 58.13
N ARG A 47 -9.72 -20.18 58.93
CA ARG A 47 -10.71 -20.20 60.03
C ARG A 47 -11.61 -18.96 59.96
N SER A 48 -12.85 -19.10 60.40
CA SER A 48 -13.87 -18.05 60.46
C SER A 48 -14.02 -17.45 61.86
N ASP A 49 -14.51 -16.21 61.90
CA ASP A 49 -15.30 -15.53 62.95
C ASP A 49 -15.04 -15.78 64.44
N GLU A 50 -14.80 -14.68 65.17
CA GLU A 50 -15.58 -14.35 66.38
C GLU A 50 -15.67 -12.80 66.55
N THR A 51 -16.54 -12.30 67.44
CA THR A 51 -17.19 -10.98 67.29
C THR A 51 -17.23 -10.11 68.57
N LEU A 52 -17.94 -8.96 68.51
CA LEU A 52 -18.34 -8.04 69.62
C LEU A 52 -17.28 -6.96 69.99
N GLN A 53 -17.62 -5.71 70.39
CA GLN A 53 -18.91 -5.00 70.55
C GLN A 53 -18.77 -3.46 70.66
N HIS A 54 -19.83 -2.71 70.32
CA HIS A 54 -20.20 -1.34 70.80
C HIS A 54 -19.26 -0.11 70.50
N ALA A 55 -19.74 1.15 70.35
CA ALA A 55 -21.09 1.68 70.09
C ALA A 55 -21.11 3.16 69.60
N SER A 56 -22.19 3.51 68.88
CA SER A 56 -22.95 4.80 68.86
C SER A 56 -22.38 6.15 68.36
N THR A 57 -23.30 6.88 67.73
CA THR A 57 -23.48 8.35 67.56
C THR A 57 -22.74 9.16 66.47
N SER A 58 -23.57 9.93 65.75
CA SER A 58 -23.34 11.00 64.76
C SER A 58 -23.32 12.38 65.49
N PRO A 59 -23.18 13.60 64.87
CA PRO A 59 -23.55 14.02 63.50
C PRO A 59 -22.56 14.99 62.78
N SER A 60 -23.08 15.77 61.82
CA SER A 60 -22.37 16.53 60.79
C SER A 60 -22.25 18.06 61.05
N SER A 61 -21.72 18.79 60.04
CA SER A 61 -21.52 20.27 59.93
C SER A 61 -20.20 20.80 60.53
N LYS A 62 -19.54 21.86 60.01
CA LYS A 62 -20.03 23.10 59.34
C LYS A 62 -19.13 23.61 58.21
N GLN A 63 -19.62 24.61 57.47
CA GLN A 63 -18.87 25.40 56.48
C GLN A 63 -18.23 26.68 57.06
N ARG A 64 -17.21 27.19 56.33
CA ARG A 64 -16.94 28.61 56.01
C ARG A 64 -16.53 29.64 57.10
N LYS A 65 -15.34 30.21 56.83
CA LYS A 65 -15.05 31.64 56.51
C LYS A 65 -14.36 32.57 57.53
N LYS A 66 -13.38 33.32 56.95
CA LYS A 66 -12.95 34.71 57.21
C LYS A 66 -12.20 35.06 58.50
N ARG A 67 -11.07 35.74 58.29
CA ARG A 67 -10.85 37.11 58.81
C ARG A 67 -10.15 37.97 57.74
N ARG A 68 -10.42 39.29 57.72
CA ARG A 68 -9.87 40.31 56.78
C ARG A 68 -10.15 41.71 57.33
N VAL A 69 -9.11 42.53 57.53
CA VAL A 69 -9.08 43.95 57.97
C VAL A 69 -7.77 44.50 57.36
N LEU A 70 -7.76 45.40 56.36
CA LEU A 70 -8.01 46.88 56.35
C LEU A 70 -6.82 47.65 57.01
N SER A 71 -6.02 48.39 56.22
CA SER A 71 -6.07 49.87 55.98
C SER A 71 -5.20 50.64 57.01
N GLU A 72 -4.74 51.91 56.96
CA GLU A 72 -4.76 53.16 56.13
C GLU A 72 -3.37 53.87 56.43
N SER A 73 -2.84 54.98 55.85
CA SER A 73 -3.05 55.84 54.66
C SER A 73 -1.82 56.81 54.47
N ASP A 74 -1.87 57.75 53.50
CA ASP A 74 -1.23 59.09 53.40
C ASP A 74 0.28 59.36 53.71
N TYR A 75 1.01 59.97 52.75
CA TYR A 75 1.39 61.42 52.75
C TYR A 75 2.08 61.83 51.41
N SER A 76 2.52 63.09 51.24
CA SER A 76 2.82 63.69 49.91
C SER A 76 3.92 64.79 49.92
N LEU A 77 4.32 65.23 48.71
CA LEU A 77 5.13 66.43 48.37
C LEU A 77 6.67 66.28 48.61
N GLU A 78 7.59 66.98 47.90
CA GLU A 78 7.47 68.00 46.84
C GLU A 78 8.70 68.10 45.89
N ASN A 79 8.51 68.74 44.71
CA ASN A 79 9.41 69.59 43.88
C ASN A 79 10.94 69.30 43.73
N SER A 80 11.61 69.53 42.58
CA SER A 80 11.40 70.60 41.57
C SER A 80 12.00 70.33 40.16
N GLN A 81 11.25 70.77 39.12
CA GLN A 81 11.64 71.61 37.95
C GLN A 81 12.89 71.29 37.06
N SER A 82 12.96 71.64 35.76
CA SER A 82 12.19 72.60 34.95
C SER A 82 12.07 72.25 33.43
N SER A 83 10.96 72.67 32.79
CA SER A 83 10.77 73.11 31.37
C SER A 83 11.33 72.31 30.17
N SER A 84 10.69 72.18 28.99
CA SER A 84 9.36 72.54 28.42
C SER A 84 9.25 71.85 27.02
N LYS A 85 8.31 72.04 26.07
CA LYS A 85 7.20 73.00 25.81
C LYS A 85 6.12 72.31 24.91
N MET A 86 5.43 73.01 23.98
CA MET A 86 4.44 72.42 23.06
C MET A 86 4.49 72.99 21.62
N GLY A 87 4.30 72.10 20.63
CA GLY A 87 3.18 72.10 19.66
C GLY A 87 3.03 73.16 18.54
N SER A 88 2.89 72.66 17.29
CA SER A 88 2.27 73.32 16.09
C SER A 88 3.06 74.50 15.46
N PRO A 89 2.77 74.98 14.22
CA PRO A 89 1.61 74.72 13.36
C PRO A 89 1.92 74.32 11.89
N SER A 90 0.87 74.30 11.05
CA SER A 90 0.94 74.13 9.58
C SER A 90 0.57 75.42 8.82
N LYS A 91 1.21 75.62 7.66
CA LYS A 91 0.87 76.48 6.49
C LYS A 91 2.05 76.33 5.50
N SER A 92 1.95 76.10 4.18
CA SER A 92 0.96 76.35 3.13
C SER A 92 1.05 77.73 2.47
N GLU A 93 1.86 77.81 1.41
CA GLU A 93 1.75 78.84 0.37
C GLU A 93 2.19 78.26 -0.98
N SER A 94 1.81 78.92 -2.08
CA SER A 94 1.29 78.18 -3.25
C SER A 94 1.40 78.92 -4.60
N SER A 95 1.60 78.17 -5.69
CA SER A 95 1.39 78.66 -7.07
C SER A 95 0.93 77.56 -8.06
N ASN A 96 0.00 77.94 -8.94
CA ASN A 96 -0.59 77.13 -10.02
C ASN A 96 0.39 77.08 -11.24
N SER A 97 0.28 76.20 -12.24
CA SER A 97 -0.87 76.05 -13.16
C SER A 97 -0.90 74.77 -14.01
N ASP A 98 -2.11 74.29 -14.30
CA ASP A 98 -2.41 73.20 -15.25
C ASP A 98 -2.16 73.56 -16.73
N CYS A 99 -2.06 72.55 -17.60
CA CYS A 99 -2.92 72.36 -18.80
C CYS A 99 -2.46 71.17 -19.69
N HIS A 100 -3.44 70.54 -20.36
CA HIS A 100 -3.40 69.53 -21.45
C HIS A 100 -2.13 69.46 -22.36
N ARG A 101 -1.83 68.33 -23.05
CA ARG A 101 -2.73 67.62 -24.00
C ARG A 101 -2.12 66.31 -24.54
N GLU A 102 -2.96 65.37 -24.96
CA GLU A 102 -2.60 64.32 -25.95
C GLU A 102 -2.61 64.89 -27.39
N ILE A 103 -1.97 64.19 -28.35
CA ILE A 103 -2.59 63.68 -29.61
C ILE A 103 -1.54 63.10 -30.59
N LEU A 104 -1.95 62.04 -31.31
CA LEU A 104 -1.20 61.35 -32.37
C LEU A 104 -1.14 62.11 -33.70
N LYS A 105 -0.29 61.66 -34.66
CA LYS A 105 -0.65 61.21 -36.04
C LYS A 105 0.61 60.94 -36.89
N GLU A 106 0.75 59.76 -37.53
CA GLU A 106 0.61 59.48 -39.00
C GLU A 106 1.86 59.92 -39.84
N THR A 107 2.30 59.30 -40.95
CA THR A 107 1.89 58.16 -41.84
C THR A 107 3.15 57.71 -42.66
N SER A 108 3.25 56.70 -43.54
CA SER A 108 2.39 55.62 -44.12
C SER A 108 3.26 54.66 -44.98
N ASN A 109 2.74 53.46 -45.31
CA ASN A 109 2.98 52.71 -46.58
C ASN A 109 4.38 52.11 -46.89
N GLN A 110 4.60 51.17 -47.85
CA GLN A 110 3.80 50.06 -48.45
C GLN A 110 4.67 49.28 -49.49
N ALA A 111 4.52 47.94 -49.61
CA ALA A 111 5.10 47.08 -50.68
C ALA A 111 6.66 47.01 -50.80
N CYS A 112 7.32 46.18 -51.65
CA CYS A 112 7.21 44.74 -51.96
C CYS A 112 8.49 44.26 -52.72
N THR A 113 8.60 42.96 -53.05
CA THR A 113 9.46 42.30 -54.09
C THR A 113 11.01 42.19 -53.97
N ASP A 114 11.49 40.97 -54.28
CA ASP A 114 12.62 40.55 -55.15
C ASP A 114 14.13 40.91 -54.97
N LYS A 115 14.91 39.81 -54.80
CA LYS A 115 16.09 39.35 -55.60
C LYS A 115 17.51 39.98 -55.45
N ALA A 116 18.49 39.06 -55.65
CA ALA A 116 19.80 39.21 -56.33
C ALA A 116 20.99 39.89 -55.60
N VAL A 117 22.28 39.63 -55.96
CA VAL A 117 23.03 38.38 -56.34
C VAL A 117 24.56 38.69 -56.44
N VAL A 118 25.44 37.66 -56.45
CA VAL A 118 26.89 37.69 -56.90
C VAL A 118 27.91 38.34 -55.94
N GLU A 119 29.20 37.94 -55.87
CA GLU A 119 29.98 36.89 -56.60
C GLU A 119 30.34 35.67 -55.67
N GLY A 120 31.50 34.99 -55.56
CA GLY A 120 32.86 34.97 -56.17
C GLY A 120 33.87 34.24 -55.24
N LYS A 121 35.06 33.75 -55.63
CA LYS A 121 35.72 33.51 -56.94
C LYS A 121 36.83 32.42 -56.80
N SER A 122 37.44 31.98 -57.92
CA SER A 122 38.49 30.91 -58.09
C SER A 122 37.96 29.45 -58.04
N MET A 123 38.19 28.48 -58.97
CA MET A 123 39.18 28.11 -60.04
C MET A 123 39.90 26.80 -59.63
N SER A 124 39.56 25.60 -60.15
CA SER A 124 40.00 24.95 -61.42
C SER A 124 41.42 24.35 -61.39
N SER A 125 41.80 23.22 -62.01
CA SER A 125 41.10 22.09 -62.69
C SER A 125 42.15 21.16 -63.33
N ASP A 126 41.98 19.81 -63.37
CA ASP A 126 42.57 19.00 -64.47
C ASP A 126 42.02 17.56 -64.68
N ARG A 127 42.31 17.03 -65.88
CA ARG A 127 42.07 15.71 -66.58
C ARG A 127 41.74 14.43 -65.75
N GLN A 128 40.83 13.50 -66.16
CA GLN A 128 40.80 12.55 -67.31
C GLN A 128 41.87 11.42 -67.27
N SER A 129 41.62 10.13 -67.62
CA SER A 129 40.45 9.47 -68.29
C SER A 129 40.44 7.91 -68.17
N GLN A 130 39.42 7.25 -68.79
CA GLN A 130 39.22 5.78 -69.07
C GLN A 130 38.38 4.97 -68.04
N ILE A 131 37.12 4.54 -68.34
CA ILE A 131 36.60 3.37 -69.14
C ILE A 131 36.36 2.13 -68.21
N ASP A 132 35.24 1.37 -68.23
CA ASP A 132 34.19 1.13 -69.25
C ASP A 132 32.76 0.77 -68.70
N ARG A 133 31.77 0.66 -69.62
CA ARG A 133 30.55 -0.19 -69.63
C ARG A 133 29.30 0.02 -68.72
N ILE A 134 28.28 0.63 -69.36
CA ILE A 134 26.99 -0.01 -69.80
C ILE A 134 25.94 -0.51 -68.77
N GLU A 135 24.85 0.30 -68.65
CA GLU A 135 23.40 -0.04 -68.83
C GLU A 135 22.66 -1.02 -67.85
N LYS A 136 21.33 -0.99 -67.59
CA LYS A 136 20.13 -0.12 -67.89
C LYS A 136 18.98 -0.63 -66.97
N HIS A 137 17.79 -0.01 -66.74
CA HIS A 137 17.21 1.31 -67.02
C HIS A 137 16.08 1.59 -65.97
N SER A 138 15.24 2.62 -66.16
CA SER A 138 14.30 3.13 -65.14
C SER A 138 12.88 3.40 -65.68
N LEU A 139 11.94 3.76 -64.78
CA LEU A 139 10.74 4.62 -64.99
C LEU A 139 9.40 4.06 -65.57
N VAL A 140 8.45 3.80 -64.65
CA VAL A 140 7.21 4.61 -64.41
C VAL A 140 5.99 4.62 -65.40
N LYS A 141 4.78 4.60 -64.78
CA LYS A 141 3.43 5.18 -65.12
C LYS A 141 2.24 4.31 -65.64
N LEU A 142 1.10 4.52 -64.94
CA LEU A 142 -0.33 4.64 -65.36
C LEU A 142 -1.23 3.42 -65.73
N LYS A 143 -2.22 3.21 -64.83
CA LYS A 143 -3.67 2.92 -65.02
C LYS A 143 -4.18 2.32 -66.37
N ASN A 144 -4.88 1.17 -66.31
CA ASN A 144 -6.36 1.10 -66.41
C ASN A 144 -6.99 -0.32 -66.29
N SER A 145 -8.26 -0.33 -65.90
CA SER A 145 -9.40 -1.30 -65.86
C SER A 145 -9.38 -2.71 -66.53
N PRO A 146 -10.28 -3.64 -66.10
CA PRO A 146 -10.40 -5.06 -66.56
C PRO A 146 -11.44 -5.23 -67.70
N PRO A 147 -11.66 -6.44 -68.34
CA PRO A 147 -12.58 -7.48 -67.80
C PRO A 147 -12.46 -8.96 -68.34
N LEU A 148 -13.40 -9.85 -67.92
CA LEU A 148 -13.80 -11.19 -68.47
C LEU A 148 -12.79 -12.37 -68.33
N LYS A 149 -13.12 -13.67 -68.09
CA LYS A 149 -14.28 -14.64 -68.12
C LYS A 149 -14.21 -15.70 -69.26
N LYS A 150 -14.57 -16.97 -68.92
CA LYS A 150 -14.61 -18.25 -69.71
C LYS A 150 -13.29 -19.06 -69.63
N ARG A 151 -13.23 -20.40 -69.62
CA ARG A 151 -14.18 -21.57 -69.60
C ARG A 151 -13.42 -22.73 -68.84
N ARG A 152 -13.99 -23.75 -68.16
CA ARG A 152 -14.80 -24.93 -68.61
C ARG A 152 -14.07 -25.77 -69.69
N ASP A 153 -13.96 -27.10 -69.66
CA ASP A 153 -14.65 -28.20 -68.93
C ASP A 153 -13.65 -29.40 -68.65
N VAL A 154 -13.68 -30.09 -67.48
CA VAL A 154 -14.33 -31.38 -67.12
C VAL A 154 -13.60 -32.70 -67.52
N SER A 155 -13.10 -33.45 -66.51
CA SER A 155 -12.86 -34.92 -66.34
C SER A 155 -12.31 -35.79 -67.50
N THR A 156 -11.50 -36.85 -67.29
CA THR A 156 -11.80 -38.07 -66.47
C THR A 156 -10.58 -38.94 -66.11
N THR A 157 -10.61 -39.55 -64.91
CA THR A 157 -9.92 -40.82 -64.49
C THR A 157 -8.37 -40.88 -64.51
N LYS A 158 -7.67 -41.70 -63.69
CA LYS A 158 -8.08 -42.83 -62.82
C LYS A 158 -7.09 -42.99 -61.64
N ILE A 159 -7.60 -43.39 -60.47
CA ILE A 159 -6.98 -44.18 -59.36
C ILE A 159 -5.51 -43.88 -58.96
N GLU A 160 -5.31 -43.51 -57.69
CA GLU A 160 -4.35 -44.26 -56.84
C GLU A 160 -4.68 -44.22 -55.33
N SER A 161 -4.49 -45.39 -54.70
CA SER A 161 -4.25 -45.73 -53.28
C SER A 161 -4.72 -44.83 -52.12
N THR A 162 -5.63 -45.38 -51.31
CA THR A 162 -6.03 -44.88 -49.99
C THR A 162 -4.99 -45.07 -48.88
N THR A 163 -4.80 -44.05 -48.04
CA THR A 163 -4.54 -44.22 -46.59
C THR A 163 -5.40 -43.23 -45.80
N VAL A 164 -6.27 -43.76 -44.93
CA VAL A 164 -7.18 -42.93 -44.11
C VAL A 164 -6.53 -42.64 -42.75
N LEU A 165 -5.97 -41.43 -42.60
CA LEU A 165 -5.65 -40.89 -41.29
C LEU A 165 -6.95 -40.45 -40.61
N LYS A 166 -7.37 -41.20 -39.58
CA LYS A 166 -8.47 -40.77 -38.70
C LYS A 166 -8.04 -39.53 -37.93
N GLU A 167 -8.79 -38.43 -38.07
CA GLU A 167 -8.68 -37.31 -37.15
C GLU A 167 -9.11 -37.75 -35.74
N SER A 168 -8.33 -37.37 -34.73
CA SER A 168 -8.68 -37.60 -33.32
C SER A 168 -9.88 -36.75 -32.92
N PRO A 169 -10.85 -37.29 -32.15
CA PRO A 169 -12.05 -36.53 -31.77
C PRO A 169 -11.67 -35.36 -30.85
N LYS A 170 -12.07 -34.14 -31.23
CA LYS A 170 -12.08 -33.01 -30.30
C LYS A 170 -13.13 -33.27 -29.22
N LEU A 171 -12.74 -33.27 -27.95
CA LEU A 171 -13.69 -33.20 -26.84
C LEU A 171 -14.32 -31.80 -26.81
N GLU A 172 -15.46 -31.62 -27.50
CA GLU A 172 -16.37 -30.52 -27.21
C GLU A 172 -17.08 -30.76 -25.88
N LEU A 173 -16.42 -30.38 -24.78
CA LEU A 173 -17.07 -30.15 -23.50
C LEU A 173 -18.05 -28.99 -23.66
N SER A 174 -19.30 -29.33 -23.95
CA SER A 174 -20.37 -28.37 -24.23
C SER A 174 -20.80 -27.63 -22.97
N ALA A 175 -20.34 -26.38 -22.85
CA ALA A 175 -21.05 -25.38 -22.06
C ALA A 175 -22.52 -25.32 -22.53
N SER A 176 -23.43 -25.00 -21.61
CA SER A 176 -24.86 -24.88 -21.94
C SER A 176 -25.10 -23.77 -22.96
N ASN A 177 -26.27 -23.76 -23.61
CA ASN A 177 -26.68 -22.66 -24.52
C ASN A 177 -27.02 -21.34 -23.79
N ALA A 178 -26.41 -21.10 -22.63
CA ALA A 178 -26.50 -19.83 -21.91
C ALA A 178 -25.99 -18.69 -22.79
N SER A 179 -26.69 -17.56 -22.74
CA SER A 179 -26.23 -16.32 -23.38
C SER A 179 -24.88 -15.91 -22.77
N LYS A 180 -23.95 -15.36 -23.58
CA LYS A 180 -22.65 -14.86 -23.07
C LYS A 180 -22.76 -13.65 -22.11
N ASN A 181 -23.98 -13.22 -21.80
CA ASN A 181 -24.30 -12.16 -20.85
C ASN A 181 -24.92 -12.69 -19.53
N ASP A 182 -25.30 -13.97 -19.48
CA ASP A 182 -26.08 -14.60 -18.38
C ASP A 182 -25.19 -15.40 -17.40
N PHE A 183 -23.98 -14.88 -17.14
CA PHE A 183 -23.03 -15.50 -16.21
C PHE A 183 -23.33 -15.08 -14.77
N ASP A 184 -23.92 -16.00 -14.00
CA ASP A 184 -24.15 -15.85 -12.57
C ASP A 184 -23.28 -16.84 -11.76
N PRO A 185 -22.16 -16.39 -11.17
CA PRO A 185 -21.34 -17.19 -10.25
C PRO A 185 -21.92 -17.31 -8.82
N SER A 186 -23.11 -16.74 -8.55
CA SER A 186 -23.76 -16.77 -7.23
C SER A 186 -24.79 -17.89 -7.04
N LYS A 187 -25.08 -18.67 -8.09
CA LYS A 187 -25.95 -19.87 -8.03
C LYS A 187 -25.50 -20.86 -6.95
N GLU A 188 -26.45 -21.39 -6.18
CA GLU A 188 -26.17 -22.31 -5.07
C GLU A 188 -25.57 -23.65 -5.52
N SER A 189 -25.99 -24.16 -6.69
CA SER A 189 -25.55 -25.44 -7.25
C SER A 189 -24.57 -25.27 -8.43
N PHE A 190 -23.65 -24.30 -8.34
CA PHE A 190 -22.78 -23.88 -9.45
C PHE A 190 -21.86 -25.00 -9.99
N ASP A 191 -22.05 -25.37 -11.25
CA ASP A 191 -21.22 -26.28 -12.03
C ASP A 191 -20.20 -25.48 -12.87
N PRO A 192 -18.89 -25.65 -12.64
CA PRO A 192 -17.87 -24.79 -13.23
C PRO A 192 -17.69 -24.95 -14.74
N VAL A 193 -18.34 -25.95 -15.37
CA VAL A 193 -18.36 -26.15 -16.83
C VAL A 193 -19.72 -25.76 -17.42
N LYS A 194 -20.84 -26.10 -16.77
CA LYS A 194 -22.19 -25.86 -17.33
C LYS A 194 -22.69 -24.42 -17.14
N ASP A 195 -22.32 -23.78 -16.03
CA ASP A 195 -22.70 -22.39 -15.70
C ASP A 195 -21.70 -21.36 -16.24
N ALA A 196 -20.58 -21.78 -16.81
CA ALA A 196 -19.61 -20.91 -17.47
C ALA A 196 -20.13 -20.40 -18.82
N CYS A 197 -19.90 -19.11 -19.11
CA CYS A 197 -20.34 -18.48 -20.37
C CYS A 197 -19.26 -18.51 -21.49
N TRP A 198 -18.28 -19.39 -21.36
CA TRP A 198 -17.19 -19.63 -22.32
C TRP A 198 -16.79 -21.11 -22.33
N ARG A 199 -16.10 -21.55 -23.39
CA ARG A 199 -15.72 -22.96 -23.60
C ARG A 199 -14.29 -23.25 -23.12
N LEU A 200 -13.96 -24.54 -22.99
CA LEU A 200 -12.61 -25.02 -22.72
C LEU A 200 -11.62 -24.45 -23.77
N ASN A 201 -10.51 -23.87 -23.29
CA ASN A 201 -9.51 -23.12 -24.06
C ASN A 201 -10.00 -21.82 -24.75
N GLU A 202 -11.23 -21.35 -24.52
CA GLU A 202 -11.59 -19.96 -24.85
C GLU A 202 -10.95 -19.00 -23.81
N PRO A 203 -10.50 -17.80 -24.22
CA PRO A 203 -10.09 -16.76 -23.29
C PRO A 203 -11.26 -16.28 -22.41
N VAL A 204 -10.97 -15.91 -21.16
CA VAL A 204 -11.99 -15.52 -20.18
C VAL A 204 -12.68 -14.22 -20.64
N PRO A 205 -14.02 -14.19 -20.82
CA PRO A 205 -14.73 -12.96 -21.20
C PRO A 205 -14.65 -11.90 -20.10
N TYR A 206 -14.38 -10.64 -20.45
CA TYR A 206 -14.31 -9.57 -19.45
C TYR A 206 -15.67 -9.35 -18.76
N ILE A 207 -16.78 -9.51 -19.49
CA ILE A 207 -18.14 -9.52 -18.93
C ILE A 207 -18.34 -10.58 -17.84
N ALA A 208 -17.72 -11.77 -17.92
CA ALA A 208 -17.84 -12.79 -16.87
C ALA A 208 -17.17 -12.34 -15.56
N PHE A 209 -15.99 -11.74 -15.68
CA PHE A 209 -15.31 -11.11 -14.55
C PHE A 209 -16.12 -9.92 -14.00
N ALA A 210 -16.65 -9.06 -14.88
CA ALA A 210 -17.49 -7.92 -14.48
C ALA A 210 -18.77 -8.35 -13.75
N LYS A 211 -19.44 -9.43 -14.18
CA LYS A 211 -20.58 -10.03 -13.48
C LYS A 211 -20.19 -10.63 -12.13
N THR A 212 -19.01 -11.26 -12.04
CA THR A 212 -18.45 -11.71 -10.75
C THR A 212 -18.31 -10.54 -9.77
N LEU A 213 -17.80 -9.38 -10.24
CA LEU A 213 -17.66 -8.19 -9.40
C LEU A 213 -19.02 -7.56 -9.03
N GLU A 214 -20.02 -7.67 -9.91
CA GLU A 214 -21.41 -7.24 -9.68
C GLU A 214 -22.12 -8.07 -8.60
N CYS A 215 -22.01 -9.40 -8.67
CA CYS A 215 -22.50 -10.30 -7.63
C CYS A 215 -21.80 -10.07 -6.27
N ILE A 216 -20.51 -9.71 -6.28
CA ILE A 216 -19.73 -9.40 -5.07
C ILE A 216 -20.14 -8.04 -4.47
N GLU A 217 -20.31 -6.99 -5.28
CA GLU A 217 -20.78 -5.67 -4.82
C GLU A 217 -22.23 -5.71 -4.31
N GLY A 218 -23.06 -6.59 -4.87
CA GLY A 218 -24.45 -6.80 -4.46
C GLY A 218 -24.67 -7.48 -3.11
N THR A 219 -23.62 -7.91 -2.39
CA THR A 219 -23.75 -8.59 -1.10
C THR A 219 -22.81 -8.07 -0.01
N SER A 220 -23.32 -7.99 1.22
CA SER A 220 -22.53 -7.67 2.42
C SER A 220 -21.91 -8.92 3.08
N SER A 221 -22.33 -10.12 2.69
CA SER A 221 -21.87 -11.37 3.30
C SER A 221 -20.48 -11.75 2.80
N ARG A 222 -19.46 -11.60 3.67
CA ARG A 222 -18.08 -12.01 3.36
C ARG A 222 -17.98 -13.47 2.92
N LEU A 223 -18.84 -14.37 3.43
CA LEU A 223 -18.86 -15.77 3.01
C LEU A 223 -19.38 -15.90 1.57
N LYS A 224 -20.47 -15.20 1.20
CA LYS A 224 -21.00 -15.22 -0.17
C LYS A 224 -20.03 -14.56 -1.16
N ILE A 225 -19.32 -13.50 -0.78
CA ILE A 225 -18.23 -12.91 -1.58
C ILE A 225 -17.15 -13.94 -1.91
N ILE A 226 -16.73 -14.73 -0.93
CA ILE A 226 -15.71 -15.78 -1.09
C ILE A 226 -16.24 -16.91 -1.98
N GLU A 227 -17.47 -17.35 -1.77
CA GLU A 227 -18.16 -18.40 -2.54
C GLU A 227 -18.30 -18.01 -4.03
N VAL A 228 -18.80 -16.81 -4.31
CA VAL A 228 -18.96 -16.24 -5.67
C VAL A 228 -17.62 -16.19 -6.40
N LEU A 229 -16.57 -15.71 -5.72
CA LEU A 229 -15.24 -15.64 -6.32
C LEU A 229 -14.60 -17.03 -6.49
N SER A 230 -14.85 -17.96 -5.58
CA SER A 230 -14.44 -19.36 -5.66
C SER A 230 -15.07 -20.03 -6.88
N ASN A 231 -16.38 -19.85 -7.11
CA ASN A 231 -17.07 -20.34 -8.30
C ASN A 231 -16.47 -19.82 -9.61
N PHE A 232 -16.20 -18.52 -9.70
CA PHE A 232 -15.49 -17.94 -10.85
C PHE A 232 -14.10 -18.58 -11.04
N TYR A 233 -13.30 -18.73 -9.98
CA TYR A 233 -11.99 -19.39 -10.05
C TYR A 233 -12.06 -20.88 -10.39
N ARG A 234 -13.12 -21.60 -9.99
CA ARG A 234 -13.35 -22.99 -10.39
C ARG A 234 -13.56 -23.10 -11.91
N SER A 235 -14.39 -22.23 -12.50
CA SER A 235 -14.55 -22.17 -13.97
C SER A 235 -13.26 -21.80 -14.68
N VAL A 236 -12.53 -20.78 -14.22
CA VAL A 236 -11.25 -20.39 -14.85
C VAL A 236 -10.20 -21.49 -14.73
N GLY A 237 -10.06 -22.13 -13.57
CA GLY A 237 -9.11 -23.21 -13.35
C GLY A 237 -9.39 -24.48 -14.17
N VAL A 238 -10.65 -24.74 -14.53
CA VAL A 238 -11.04 -25.86 -15.41
C VAL A 238 -10.93 -25.51 -16.89
N LEU A 239 -11.40 -24.32 -17.30
CA LEU A 239 -11.61 -23.98 -18.71
C LEU A 239 -10.46 -23.18 -19.34
N SER A 240 -9.76 -22.36 -18.54
CA SER A 240 -8.84 -21.32 -19.01
C SER A 240 -7.67 -21.11 -18.03
N SER A 241 -7.11 -22.20 -17.48
CA SER A 241 -6.25 -22.16 -16.28
C SER A 241 -5.06 -21.19 -16.36
N LYS A 242 -4.53 -20.95 -17.57
CA LYS A 242 -3.45 -19.99 -17.85
C LYS A 242 -3.82 -18.53 -17.54
N GLU A 243 -5.10 -18.16 -17.56
CA GLU A 243 -5.61 -16.84 -17.17
C GLU A 243 -5.92 -16.73 -15.66
N LEU A 244 -5.80 -17.80 -14.86
CA LEU A 244 -6.10 -17.74 -13.43
C LEU A 244 -5.23 -16.72 -12.64
N PRO A 245 -3.92 -16.56 -12.89
CA PRO A 245 -3.14 -15.49 -12.23
C PRO A 245 -3.68 -14.10 -12.58
N ILE A 246 -4.04 -13.86 -13.85
CA ILE A 246 -4.63 -12.61 -14.33
C ILE A 246 -5.97 -12.34 -13.63
N CYS A 247 -6.81 -13.37 -13.48
CA CYS A 247 -8.07 -13.30 -12.73
C CYS A 247 -7.85 -12.89 -11.27
N ILE A 248 -6.82 -13.42 -10.62
CA ILE A 248 -6.48 -13.10 -9.22
C ILE A 248 -5.97 -11.66 -9.10
N TYR A 249 -5.04 -11.24 -9.95
CA TYR A 249 -4.52 -9.86 -9.95
C TYR A 249 -5.61 -8.83 -10.24
N MET A 250 -6.47 -9.08 -11.22
CA MET A 250 -7.60 -8.19 -11.53
C MET A 250 -8.59 -8.11 -10.36
N SER A 251 -8.85 -9.21 -9.65
CA SER A 251 -9.72 -9.23 -8.46
C SER A 251 -9.23 -8.34 -7.31
N ILE A 252 -7.91 -8.17 -7.17
CA ILE A 252 -7.29 -7.24 -6.19
C ILE A 252 -6.84 -5.91 -6.82
N ASN A 253 -7.17 -5.68 -8.09
CA ASN A 253 -6.80 -4.52 -8.88
C ASN A 253 -5.28 -4.22 -8.96
N ARG A 254 -4.45 -5.25 -9.12
CA ARG A 254 -3.01 -5.14 -9.42
C ARG A 254 -2.72 -5.64 -10.85
N LEU A 255 -1.49 -5.39 -11.32
CA LEU A 255 -1.01 -5.74 -12.67
C LEU A 255 0.23 -6.67 -12.64
N GLY A 256 0.46 -7.31 -11.50
CA GLY A 256 1.63 -8.10 -11.13
C GLY A 256 1.87 -8.01 -9.62
N PRO A 257 2.94 -8.65 -9.11
CA PRO A 257 3.40 -8.49 -7.74
C PRO A 257 3.71 -7.04 -7.38
N SER A 258 3.56 -6.65 -6.10
CA SER A 258 3.84 -5.27 -5.63
C SER A 258 5.27 -4.82 -5.95
N TYR A 259 6.24 -5.75 -5.92
CA TYR A 259 7.66 -5.45 -6.15
C TYR A 259 8.01 -5.20 -7.61
N GLU A 260 7.09 -5.40 -8.57
CA GLU A 260 7.26 -4.92 -9.95
C GLU A 260 7.00 -3.41 -10.09
N GLY A 261 6.48 -2.73 -9.06
CA GLY A 261 6.27 -1.28 -9.06
C GLY A 261 5.23 -0.76 -10.07
N LEU A 262 4.35 -1.65 -10.58
CA LEU A 262 3.44 -1.38 -11.69
C LEU A 262 2.21 -0.54 -11.30
N GLU A 263 2.43 0.77 -11.16
CA GLU A 263 1.38 1.77 -10.98
C GLU A 263 0.75 2.16 -12.33
N LEU A 264 -0.59 2.24 -12.39
CA LEU A 264 -1.31 2.75 -13.57
C LEU A 264 -0.95 4.21 -13.90
N GLY A 265 -0.68 5.04 -12.87
CA GLY A 265 -0.32 6.45 -13.01
C GLY A 265 -1.40 7.27 -13.74
N ILE A 266 -2.64 7.23 -13.23
CA ILE A 266 -3.82 7.87 -13.83
C ILE A 266 -4.54 8.73 -12.78
N GLY A 267 -4.66 10.03 -13.04
CA GLY A 267 -5.53 10.92 -12.29
C GLY A 267 -6.97 10.92 -12.83
N GLU A 268 -7.94 11.23 -11.96
CA GLU A 268 -9.37 11.22 -12.31
C GLU A 268 -9.73 12.18 -13.46
N SER A 269 -9.04 13.31 -13.57
CA SER A 269 -9.17 14.27 -14.68
C SER A 269 -8.87 13.63 -16.05
N LEU A 270 -7.95 12.66 -16.12
CA LEU A 270 -7.65 11.91 -17.33
C LEU A 270 -8.79 10.94 -17.71
N LEU A 271 -9.46 10.37 -16.71
CA LEU A 271 -10.60 9.47 -16.91
C LEU A 271 -11.87 10.23 -17.30
N ILE A 272 -12.13 11.38 -16.68
CA ILE A 272 -13.18 12.31 -17.11
C ILE A 272 -12.92 12.74 -18.57
N LYS A 273 -11.67 13.03 -18.95
CA LYS A 273 -11.29 13.34 -20.34
C LYS A 273 -11.52 12.14 -21.29
N ALA A 274 -11.16 10.93 -20.89
CA ALA A 274 -11.39 9.72 -21.70
C ALA A 274 -12.90 9.42 -21.87
N LEU A 275 -13.71 9.59 -20.82
CA LEU A 275 -15.17 9.45 -20.87
C LEU A 275 -15.82 10.53 -21.75
N THR A 276 -15.40 11.78 -21.62
CA THR A 276 -15.82 12.91 -22.49
C THR A 276 -15.61 12.54 -23.96
N LEU A 277 -14.38 12.11 -24.32
CA LEU A 277 -14.00 11.77 -25.69
C LEU A 277 -14.62 10.47 -26.22
N THR A 278 -15.05 9.56 -25.34
CA THR A 278 -15.69 8.29 -25.74
C THR A 278 -17.20 8.44 -25.95
N THR A 279 -17.85 9.25 -25.10
CA THR A 279 -19.32 9.30 -25.00
C THR A 279 -19.94 10.56 -25.60
N GLY A 280 -19.14 11.61 -25.84
CA GLY A 280 -19.63 12.94 -26.23
C GLY A 280 -20.31 13.73 -25.10
N ALA A 281 -20.40 13.19 -23.89
CA ALA A 281 -20.97 13.90 -22.74
C ALA A 281 -20.05 15.05 -22.28
N SER A 282 -20.64 16.20 -21.95
CA SER A 282 -19.88 17.36 -21.49
C SER A 282 -19.24 17.14 -20.12
N ASN A 283 -18.10 17.79 -19.87
CA ASN A 283 -17.35 17.70 -18.61
C ASN A 283 -18.23 18.09 -17.40
N ILE A 284 -19.06 19.14 -17.56
CA ILE A 284 -20.03 19.61 -16.57
C ILE A 284 -21.03 18.50 -16.21
N ARG A 285 -21.58 17.79 -17.20
CA ARG A 285 -22.51 16.68 -16.97
C ARG A 285 -21.85 15.50 -16.26
N ILE A 286 -20.62 15.15 -16.65
CA ILE A 286 -19.85 14.07 -16.00
C ILE A 286 -19.58 14.43 -14.53
N LYS A 287 -19.21 15.67 -14.22
CA LYS A 287 -19.03 16.16 -12.84
C LYS A 287 -20.34 16.15 -12.04
N SER A 288 -21.45 16.61 -12.62
CA SER A 288 -22.76 16.62 -11.96
C SER A 288 -23.22 15.20 -11.59
N GLU A 289 -23.09 14.24 -12.51
CA GLU A 289 -23.40 12.83 -12.24
C GLU A 289 -22.40 12.21 -11.24
N LEU A 290 -21.13 12.62 -11.25
CA LEU A 290 -20.12 12.18 -10.28
C LEU A 290 -20.44 12.64 -8.86
N ASN A 291 -20.87 13.90 -8.68
CA ASN A 291 -21.31 14.41 -7.39
C ASN A 291 -22.58 13.67 -6.90
N ARG A 292 -23.50 13.34 -7.83
CA ARG A 292 -24.75 12.62 -7.51
C ARG A 292 -24.55 11.14 -7.16
N LEU A 293 -23.57 10.47 -7.77
CA LEU A 293 -23.32 9.03 -7.60
C LEU A 293 -22.13 8.70 -6.69
N GLY A 294 -21.21 9.64 -6.45
CA GLY A 294 -19.96 9.44 -5.71
C GLY A 294 -18.96 8.49 -6.38
N ASP A 295 -19.24 8.01 -7.60
CA ASP A 295 -18.52 6.93 -8.27
C ASP A 295 -18.43 7.10 -9.79
N LEU A 296 -17.22 7.34 -10.32
CA LEU A 296 -17.01 7.52 -11.75
C LEU A 296 -17.27 6.24 -12.56
N GLY A 297 -17.19 5.06 -11.94
CA GLY A 297 -17.62 3.79 -12.53
C GLY A 297 -19.11 3.79 -12.86
N ALA A 298 -19.96 4.06 -11.86
CA ALA A 298 -21.41 4.19 -12.06
C ALA A 298 -21.77 5.31 -13.06
N VAL A 299 -21.03 6.44 -13.08
CA VAL A 299 -21.21 7.47 -14.12
C VAL A 299 -20.89 6.92 -15.52
N ALA A 300 -19.80 6.18 -15.67
CA ALA A 300 -19.39 5.62 -16.96
C ALA A 300 -20.42 4.64 -17.52
N GLU A 301 -20.96 3.76 -16.68
CA GLU A 301 -22.06 2.84 -16.99
C GLU A 301 -23.37 3.58 -17.33
N ALA A 302 -23.79 4.53 -16.50
CA ALA A 302 -25.02 5.30 -16.69
C ALA A 302 -25.01 6.22 -17.93
N ILE A 303 -23.83 6.55 -18.46
CA ILE A 303 -23.67 7.25 -19.74
C ILE A 303 -23.51 6.25 -20.89
N LYS A 304 -22.66 5.22 -20.76
CA LYS A 304 -22.37 4.24 -21.83
C LYS A 304 -23.59 3.40 -22.21
N SER A 305 -24.47 3.09 -21.26
CA SER A 305 -25.76 2.42 -21.50
C SER A 305 -26.69 3.21 -22.44
N ARG A 306 -26.58 4.54 -22.48
CA ARG A 306 -27.37 5.41 -23.37
C ARG A 306 -26.75 5.58 -24.76
N GLN A 307 -25.52 5.09 -24.98
CA GLN A 307 -24.78 5.25 -26.23
C GLN A 307 -24.97 4.03 -27.15
N GLN A 308 -25.95 4.13 -28.06
CA GLN A 308 -26.09 3.16 -29.15
C GLN A 308 -24.94 3.28 -30.16
N THR A 309 -24.48 2.16 -30.73
CA THR A 309 -23.46 2.12 -31.78
C THR A 309 -23.97 1.34 -32.99
N MET A 310 -23.78 1.89 -34.20
CA MET A 310 -24.24 1.28 -35.46
C MET A 310 -23.66 -0.13 -35.68
N PHE A 311 -22.42 -0.34 -35.24
CA PHE A 311 -21.79 -1.66 -35.17
C PHE A 311 -21.33 -1.91 -33.73
N LYS A 312 -21.47 -3.16 -33.24
CA LYS A 312 -20.95 -3.58 -31.95
C LYS A 312 -19.54 -4.17 -32.15
N PRO A 313 -18.49 -3.64 -31.48
CA PRO A 313 -17.15 -4.24 -31.55
C PRO A 313 -17.12 -5.63 -30.91
N LYS A 314 -16.03 -6.38 -31.16
CA LYS A 314 -15.78 -7.69 -30.51
C LYS A 314 -15.84 -7.54 -28.98
N PRO A 315 -16.34 -8.56 -28.24
CA PRO A 315 -16.32 -8.54 -26.78
C PRO A 315 -14.87 -8.44 -26.26
N LEU A 316 -14.71 -7.83 -25.08
CA LEU A 316 -13.44 -7.81 -24.37
C LEU A 316 -13.14 -9.18 -23.73
N THR A 317 -11.87 -9.58 -23.71
CA THR A 317 -11.39 -10.69 -22.86
C THR A 317 -10.59 -10.11 -21.69
N LEU A 318 -10.51 -10.85 -20.58
CA LEU A 318 -9.82 -10.39 -19.38
C LEU A 318 -8.32 -10.18 -19.66
N GLN A 319 -7.65 -11.13 -20.33
CA GLN A 319 -6.30 -10.95 -20.86
C GLN A 319 -6.13 -9.64 -21.66
N GLN A 320 -7.02 -9.33 -22.61
CA GLN A 320 -6.92 -8.10 -23.41
C GLN A 320 -7.06 -6.82 -22.57
N VAL A 321 -7.88 -6.84 -21.51
CA VAL A 321 -7.99 -5.72 -20.57
C VAL A 321 -6.71 -5.62 -19.74
N PHE A 322 -6.25 -6.71 -19.14
CA PHE A 322 -5.04 -6.76 -18.31
C PHE A 322 -3.78 -6.31 -19.06
N GLU A 323 -3.54 -6.84 -20.27
CA GLU A 323 -2.41 -6.43 -21.12
C GLU A 323 -2.45 -4.94 -21.46
N ARG A 324 -3.65 -4.40 -21.74
CA ARG A 324 -3.82 -2.97 -22.03
C ARG A 324 -3.64 -2.11 -20.78
N LEU A 325 -4.06 -2.58 -19.60
CA LEU A 325 -3.79 -1.91 -18.33
C LEU A 325 -2.29 -1.92 -17.97
N LYS A 326 -1.59 -3.06 -18.11
CA LYS A 326 -0.12 -3.15 -17.94
C LYS A 326 0.62 -2.27 -18.95
N LYS A 327 0.13 -2.18 -20.20
CA LYS A 327 0.63 -1.23 -21.22
C LYS A 327 0.32 0.24 -20.90
N VAL A 328 -0.77 0.55 -20.18
CA VAL A 328 -1.06 1.91 -19.69
C VAL A 328 -0.16 2.28 -18.50
N ALA A 329 0.14 1.34 -17.59
CA ALA A 329 1.10 1.54 -16.51
C ALA A 329 2.50 1.89 -17.06
N LEU A 330 3.01 1.05 -17.98
CA LEU A 330 4.34 1.19 -18.61
C LEU A 330 4.50 2.41 -19.54
N MET A 331 3.46 3.20 -19.81
CA MET A 331 3.57 4.40 -20.66
C MET A 331 4.12 5.61 -19.89
N VAL A 332 5.43 5.85 -20.04
CA VAL A 332 6.14 7.03 -19.54
C VAL A 332 6.51 8.04 -20.66
N GLY A 333 7.06 9.19 -20.28
CA GLY A 333 7.63 10.19 -21.20
C GLY A 333 6.63 11.09 -21.92
N ASN A 334 7.14 11.90 -22.86
CA ASN A 334 6.35 12.91 -23.56
C ASN A 334 5.21 12.30 -24.41
N ALA A 335 4.07 13.00 -24.42
CA ALA A 335 2.79 12.57 -25.00
C ALA A 335 2.21 11.23 -24.46
N SER A 336 2.76 10.65 -23.39
CA SER A 336 2.24 9.45 -22.71
C SER A 336 0.76 9.60 -22.36
N GLN A 337 0.37 10.71 -21.72
CA GLN A 337 -1.02 10.99 -21.31
C GLN A 337 -2.02 10.88 -22.47
N THR A 338 -1.68 11.40 -23.66
CA THR A 338 -2.52 11.29 -24.87
C THR A 338 -2.60 9.85 -25.38
N LYS A 339 -1.52 9.07 -25.28
CA LYS A 339 -1.49 7.64 -25.62
C LYS A 339 -2.34 6.82 -24.63
N LYS A 340 -2.23 7.08 -23.32
CA LYS A 340 -3.08 6.49 -22.26
C LYS A 340 -4.56 6.74 -22.53
N VAL A 341 -4.97 7.99 -22.80
CA VAL A 341 -6.36 8.36 -23.12
C VAL A 341 -6.91 7.60 -24.33
N LYS A 342 -6.15 7.54 -25.45
CA LYS A 342 -6.59 6.80 -26.65
C LYS A 342 -6.77 5.29 -26.38
N LEU A 343 -5.88 4.70 -25.56
CA LEU A 343 -5.97 3.28 -25.20
C LEU A 343 -7.19 3.00 -24.29
N ILE A 344 -7.45 3.87 -23.31
CA ILE A 344 -8.64 3.81 -22.44
C ILE A 344 -9.93 3.98 -23.25
N GLN A 345 -9.99 4.96 -24.16
CA GLN A 345 -11.11 5.16 -25.09
C GLN A 345 -11.40 3.89 -25.91
N SER A 346 -10.37 3.23 -26.44
CA SER A 346 -10.54 2.00 -27.23
C SER A 346 -11.06 0.80 -26.43
N LEU A 347 -10.89 0.79 -25.10
CA LEU A 347 -11.53 -0.18 -24.21
C LEU A 347 -12.99 0.24 -23.91
N LEU A 348 -13.22 1.50 -23.53
CA LEU A 348 -14.54 2.03 -23.20
C LEU A 348 -15.55 1.92 -24.35
N VAL A 349 -15.12 2.07 -25.61
CA VAL A 349 -15.96 1.84 -26.80
C VAL A 349 -16.45 0.37 -26.86
N ALA A 350 -15.60 -0.57 -26.46
CA ALA A 350 -15.90 -2.00 -26.49
C ALA A 350 -16.74 -2.51 -25.30
N CYS A 351 -16.77 -1.76 -24.19
CA CYS A 351 -17.51 -2.12 -22.98
C CYS A 351 -19.04 -2.26 -23.20
N ARG A 352 -19.57 -3.31 -22.56
CA ARG A 352 -20.96 -3.75 -22.53
C ARG A 352 -21.43 -3.82 -21.08
N GLU A 353 -22.67 -3.41 -20.81
CA GLU A 353 -23.26 -3.45 -19.45
C GLU A 353 -22.28 -2.86 -18.40
N CYS A 354 -22.06 -3.60 -17.32
CA CYS A 354 -21.21 -3.23 -16.19
C CYS A 354 -19.69 -3.30 -16.46
N GLU A 355 -19.23 -3.75 -17.64
CA GLU A 355 -17.79 -3.70 -18.00
C GLU A 355 -17.23 -2.27 -17.87
N ALA A 356 -18.01 -1.25 -18.23
CA ALA A 356 -17.60 0.15 -18.15
C ALA A 356 -17.40 0.63 -16.70
N LYS A 357 -18.24 0.14 -15.77
CA LYS A 357 -18.20 0.45 -14.34
C LYS A 357 -16.89 -0.05 -13.72
N TYR A 358 -16.59 -1.33 -13.89
CA TYR A 358 -15.41 -1.94 -13.29
C TYR A 358 -14.12 -1.54 -14.00
N LEU A 359 -14.13 -1.31 -15.31
CA LEU A 359 -12.95 -0.78 -16.03
C LEU A 359 -12.51 0.58 -15.47
N ILE A 360 -13.45 1.53 -15.30
CA ILE A 360 -13.13 2.86 -14.75
C ILE A 360 -12.69 2.77 -13.29
N ARG A 361 -13.36 1.96 -12.46
CA ARG A 361 -12.92 1.74 -11.07
C ARG A 361 -11.55 1.10 -10.97
N SER A 362 -11.22 0.16 -11.88
CA SER A 362 -9.87 -0.40 -12.00
C SER A 362 -8.84 0.66 -12.35
N LEU A 363 -9.15 1.52 -13.34
CA LEU A 363 -8.31 2.64 -13.76
C LEU A 363 -8.14 3.72 -12.66
N GLN A 364 -9.13 3.90 -11.78
CA GLN A 364 -9.05 4.75 -10.57
C GLN A 364 -8.26 4.09 -9.41
N GLY A 365 -7.79 2.86 -9.56
CA GLY A 365 -7.12 2.11 -8.49
C GLY A 365 -8.04 1.60 -7.38
N LYS A 366 -9.38 1.66 -7.56
CA LYS A 366 -10.37 1.52 -6.48
C LYS A 366 -11.63 0.77 -6.93
N LEU A 367 -11.61 -0.57 -6.90
CA LEU A 367 -12.76 -1.42 -7.28
C LEU A 367 -14.03 -1.22 -6.42
N ARG A 368 -13.91 -0.78 -5.16
CA ARG A 368 -15.02 -0.43 -4.23
C ARG A 368 -16.00 -1.56 -3.86
N ILE A 369 -15.87 -2.76 -4.42
CA ILE A 369 -16.73 -3.94 -4.27
C ILE A 369 -16.71 -4.67 -2.91
N GLY A 370 -16.08 -4.13 -1.86
CA GLY A 370 -16.00 -4.78 -0.53
C GLY A 370 -15.09 -6.03 -0.44
N LEU A 371 -14.65 -6.61 -1.56
CA LEU A 371 -13.64 -7.66 -1.61
C LEU A 371 -12.30 -7.19 -1.01
N ALA A 372 -11.65 -8.10 -0.28
CA ALA A 372 -10.30 -7.92 0.24
C ALA A 372 -9.41 -9.09 -0.18
N GLU A 373 -8.12 -8.84 -0.35
CA GLU A 373 -7.10 -9.82 -0.76
C GLU A 373 -7.06 -11.09 0.12
N GLN A 374 -7.33 -10.97 1.44
CA GLN A 374 -7.50 -12.13 2.31
C GLN A 374 -8.69 -13.03 1.92
N SER A 375 -9.78 -12.44 1.43
CA SER A 375 -10.94 -13.18 0.90
C SER A 375 -10.61 -13.81 -0.46
N VAL A 376 -9.74 -13.18 -1.26
CA VAL A 376 -9.23 -13.75 -2.52
C VAL A 376 -8.40 -15.01 -2.29
N LEU A 377 -7.54 -15.02 -1.27
CA LEU A 377 -6.77 -16.21 -0.88
C LEU A 377 -7.67 -17.35 -0.38
N VAL A 378 -8.72 -17.03 0.40
CA VAL A 378 -9.70 -18.05 0.82
C VAL A 378 -10.49 -18.58 -0.37
N ALA A 379 -10.92 -17.72 -1.30
CA ALA A 379 -11.63 -18.13 -2.51
C ALA A 379 -10.78 -19.03 -3.41
N LEU A 380 -9.48 -18.73 -3.57
CA LEU A 380 -8.54 -19.60 -4.29
C LEU A 380 -8.37 -20.96 -3.59
N GLY A 381 -8.19 -20.96 -2.27
CA GLY A 381 -8.09 -22.20 -1.47
C GLY A 381 -9.36 -23.05 -1.56
N GLN A 382 -10.54 -22.44 -1.46
CA GLN A 382 -11.82 -23.15 -1.65
C GLN A 382 -11.97 -23.70 -3.07
N ALA A 383 -11.55 -22.93 -4.08
CA ALA A 383 -11.63 -23.37 -5.48
C ALA A 383 -10.77 -24.61 -5.75
N VAL A 384 -9.50 -24.64 -5.27
CA VAL A 384 -8.62 -25.82 -5.45
C VAL A 384 -9.01 -27.00 -4.56
N ALA A 385 -9.64 -26.76 -3.41
CA ALA A 385 -10.21 -27.84 -2.58
C ALA A 385 -11.39 -28.50 -3.31
N LEU A 386 -12.39 -27.71 -3.73
CA LEU A 386 -13.61 -28.17 -4.43
C LEU A 386 -13.31 -28.76 -5.82
N THR A 387 -12.31 -28.22 -6.51
CA THR A 387 -12.00 -28.53 -7.91
C THR A 387 -10.47 -28.61 -8.05
N PRO A 388 -9.84 -29.75 -7.75
CA PRO A 388 -8.39 -29.90 -7.76
C PRO A 388 -7.83 -29.76 -9.18
N PHE A 389 -7.27 -28.59 -9.50
CA PHE A 389 -6.89 -28.24 -10.88
C PHE A 389 -5.85 -29.19 -11.48
N HIS A 390 -4.85 -29.63 -10.71
CA HIS A 390 -3.89 -30.66 -11.15
C HIS A 390 -4.57 -31.97 -11.62
N SER A 391 -5.57 -32.44 -10.87
CA SER A 391 -6.35 -33.64 -11.23
C SER A 391 -7.21 -33.39 -12.47
N VAL A 392 -7.76 -32.18 -12.63
CA VAL A 392 -8.49 -31.77 -13.84
C VAL A 392 -7.57 -31.74 -15.06
N GLN A 393 -6.37 -31.18 -14.93
CA GLN A 393 -5.41 -31.06 -16.03
C GLN A 393 -4.80 -32.40 -16.44
N ALA A 394 -4.51 -33.29 -15.49
CA ALA A 394 -4.09 -34.66 -15.79
C ALA A 394 -5.17 -35.39 -16.62
N LEU A 395 -6.43 -35.37 -16.16
CA LEU A 395 -7.54 -35.97 -16.89
C LEU A 395 -7.75 -35.36 -18.29
N LEU A 396 -7.62 -34.03 -18.44
CA LEU A 396 -7.71 -33.38 -19.75
C LEU A 396 -6.54 -33.72 -20.68
N ALA A 397 -5.33 -33.93 -20.15
CA ALA A 397 -4.16 -34.38 -20.92
C ALA A 397 -4.33 -35.84 -21.38
N ASP A 398 -4.87 -36.70 -20.51
CA ASP A 398 -5.21 -38.10 -20.80
C ASP A 398 -6.49 -38.28 -21.64
N GLY A 399 -7.10 -37.18 -22.11
CA GLY A 399 -8.34 -37.18 -22.90
C GLY A 399 -9.58 -37.70 -22.16
N GLN A 400 -9.53 -37.79 -20.84
CA GLN A 400 -10.59 -38.37 -20.00
C GLN A 400 -11.74 -37.39 -19.74
N PRO A 401 -12.99 -37.87 -19.63
CA PRO A 401 -14.14 -37.03 -19.33
C PRO A 401 -14.11 -36.48 -17.90
N LEU A 402 -14.34 -35.18 -17.75
CA LEU A 402 -14.45 -34.53 -16.44
C LEU A 402 -15.74 -34.96 -15.74
N THR A 403 -15.60 -35.73 -14.64
CA THR A 403 -16.74 -36.19 -13.84
C THR A 403 -17.15 -35.18 -12.78
N ALA A 404 -18.43 -35.16 -12.40
CA ALA A 404 -18.95 -34.29 -11.34
C ALA A 404 -18.16 -34.43 -10.02
N ASN A 405 -17.68 -35.63 -9.71
CA ASN A 405 -16.85 -35.97 -8.55
C ASN A 405 -15.44 -35.35 -8.54
N VAL A 406 -14.99 -34.76 -9.66
CA VAL A 406 -13.73 -34.02 -9.79
C VAL A 406 -14.00 -32.51 -9.94
N LEU A 407 -15.12 -32.14 -10.57
CA LEU A 407 -15.59 -30.75 -10.61
C LEU A 407 -16.14 -30.25 -9.26
N ASN A 408 -16.59 -31.15 -8.39
CA ASN A 408 -16.94 -30.90 -7.00
C ASN A 408 -16.56 -32.12 -6.13
N THR A 409 -15.42 -32.03 -5.46
CA THR A 409 -14.89 -33.08 -4.55
C THR A 409 -15.66 -33.21 -3.24
N SER A 410 -16.47 -32.22 -2.84
CA SER A 410 -17.30 -32.34 -1.62
C SER A 410 -18.34 -33.47 -1.75
N LEU A 411 -18.74 -33.82 -2.98
CA LEU A 411 -19.57 -35.00 -3.30
C LEU A 411 -18.91 -36.34 -2.93
N ARG A 412 -17.58 -36.36 -2.77
CA ARG A 412 -16.81 -37.54 -2.31
C ARG A 412 -16.61 -37.59 -0.79
N ALA A 413 -17.12 -36.65 -0.01
CA ALA A 413 -16.89 -36.54 1.44
C ALA A 413 -17.64 -37.61 2.26
N ARG A 414 -17.25 -38.88 2.10
CA ARG A 414 -17.78 -40.04 2.83
C ARG A 414 -17.70 -39.92 4.36
N SER A 415 -16.81 -39.05 4.85
CA SER A 415 -16.59 -38.76 6.28
C SER A 415 -17.50 -37.65 6.84
N GLY A 416 -18.44 -37.13 6.06
CA GLY A 416 -19.41 -36.11 6.49
C GLY A 416 -18.92 -34.66 6.35
N ALA A 417 -19.85 -33.72 6.58
CA ALA A 417 -19.67 -32.30 6.27
C ALA A 417 -18.56 -31.62 7.08
N GLU A 418 -18.38 -31.98 8.36
CA GLU A 418 -17.34 -31.37 9.20
C GLU A 418 -15.93 -31.79 8.75
N ALA A 419 -15.72 -33.06 8.37
CA ALA A 419 -14.44 -33.52 7.81
C ALA A 419 -14.10 -32.81 6.50
N TRP A 420 -15.10 -32.54 5.65
CA TRP A 420 -14.93 -31.72 4.46
C TRP A 420 -14.53 -30.27 4.79
N LYS A 421 -15.19 -29.66 5.78
CA LYS A 421 -14.87 -28.32 6.27
C LYS A 421 -13.43 -28.24 6.80
N THR A 422 -12.99 -29.19 7.62
CA THR A 422 -11.61 -29.26 8.11
C THR A 422 -10.59 -29.36 6.97
N TYR A 423 -10.82 -30.22 5.97
CA TYR A 423 -9.94 -30.31 4.79
C TYR A 423 -9.85 -28.98 4.04
N CYS A 424 -11.00 -28.33 3.82
CA CYS A 424 -11.08 -27.04 3.14
C CYS A 424 -10.34 -25.92 3.93
N GLU A 425 -10.46 -25.91 5.27
CA GLU A 425 -9.75 -24.97 6.15
C GLU A 425 -8.23 -25.20 6.12
N VAL A 426 -7.75 -26.45 6.06
CA VAL A 426 -6.33 -26.81 5.89
C VAL A 426 -5.79 -26.32 4.54
N VAL A 427 -6.47 -26.61 3.43
CA VAL A 427 -6.08 -26.16 2.09
C VAL A 427 -6.04 -24.62 1.99
N VAL A 428 -7.04 -23.94 2.55
CA VAL A 428 -7.07 -22.47 2.66
C VAL A 428 -5.90 -21.96 3.51
N GLY A 429 -5.53 -22.67 4.59
CA GLY A 429 -4.34 -22.39 5.38
C GLY A 429 -3.06 -22.44 4.54
N HIS A 430 -2.86 -23.52 3.78
CA HIS A 430 -1.69 -23.71 2.94
C HIS A 430 -1.56 -22.65 1.84
N VAL A 431 -2.63 -22.33 1.12
CA VAL A 431 -2.63 -21.27 0.09
C VAL A 431 -2.31 -19.89 0.70
N LYS A 432 -2.80 -19.61 1.90
CA LYS A 432 -2.47 -18.36 2.63
C LYS A 432 -1.03 -18.32 3.11
N GLN A 433 -0.47 -19.44 3.58
CA GLN A 433 0.91 -19.52 4.06
C GLN A 433 1.91 -19.46 2.90
N ALA A 434 1.60 -20.07 1.76
CA ALA A 434 2.33 -19.90 0.50
C ALA A 434 2.41 -18.43 0.08
N TYR A 435 1.26 -17.72 0.05
CA TYR A 435 1.24 -16.29 -0.31
C TYR A 435 1.91 -15.37 0.73
N ALA A 436 1.96 -15.77 2.00
CA ALA A 436 2.67 -15.01 3.02
C ALA A 436 4.19 -15.05 2.80
N GLN A 437 4.73 -16.24 2.50
CA GLN A 437 6.15 -16.49 2.23
C GLN A 437 6.59 -16.02 0.83
N CYS A 438 5.75 -16.21 -0.17
CA CYS A 438 6.05 -15.92 -1.57
C CYS A 438 4.84 -15.21 -2.22
N PRO A 439 4.70 -13.88 -2.07
CA PRO A 439 3.53 -13.12 -2.52
C PRO A 439 3.46 -12.91 -4.06
N ASN A 440 3.67 -13.97 -4.83
CA ASN A 440 3.62 -14.04 -6.28
C ASN A 440 2.54 -15.06 -6.70
N TYR A 441 1.47 -14.61 -7.35
CA TYR A 441 0.35 -15.49 -7.69
C TYR A 441 0.64 -16.41 -8.86
N GLU A 442 1.55 -16.05 -9.78
CA GLU A 442 1.97 -16.90 -10.88
C GLU A 442 2.61 -18.20 -10.36
N LYS A 443 3.60 -18.10 -9.46
CA LYS A 443 4.28 -19.25 -8.84
C LYS A 443 3.32 -20.14 -8.04
N ILE A 444 2.43 -19.54 -7.25
CA ILE A 444 1.45 -20.29 -6.45
C ILE A 444 0.46 -21.01 -7.34
N VAL A 445 -0.09 -20.33 -8.36
CA VAL A 445 -0.99 -20.97 -9.32
C VAL A 445 -0.26 -22.09 -10.08
N HIS A 446 0.99 -21.90 -10.52
CA HIS A 446 1.79 -22.95 -11.17
C HIS A 446 1.85 -24.22 -10.34
N SER A 447 2.22 -24.14 -9.06
CA SER A 447 2.32 -25.32 -8.19
C SER A 447 0.96 -25.87 -7.73
N LEU A 448 -0.12 -25.08 -7.76
CA LEU A 448 -1.50 -25.59 -7.57
C LEU A 448 -2.03 -26.34 -8.82
N LEU A 449 -1.56 -25.96 -10.01
CA LEU A 449 -1.85 -26.59 -11.30
C LEU A 449 -1.03 -27.87 -11.53
N GLU A 450 0.22 -27.94 -11.05
CA GLU A 450 1.07 -29.12 -11.22
C GLU A 450 0.96 -30.10 -10.05
N ASP A 451 1.22 -29.65 -8.82
CA ASP A 451 1.41 -30.51 -7.64
C ASP A 451 0.21 -30.54 -6.67
N GLY A 452 -0.79 -29.68 -6.89
CA GLY A 452 -1.97 -29.57 -6.03
C GLY A 452 -1.75 -28.86 -4.67
N PRO A 453 -2.81 -28.77 -3.84
CA PRO A 453 -2.84 -27.87 -2.69
C PRO A 453 -2.08 -28.35 -1.44
N ASP A 454 -1.87 -29.65 -1.28
CA ASP A 454 -1.58 -30.23 0.04
C ASP A 454 -0.22 -29.79 0.62
N ASP A 455 0.79 -29.52 -0.22
CA ASP A 455 2.13 -29.06 0.21
C ASP A 455 2.57 -27.72 -0.45
N VAL A 456 1.64 -26.94 -1.01
CA VAL A 456 1.96 -25.69 -1.72
C VAL A 456 2.74 -24.68 -0.87
N HIS A 457 2.54 -24.68 0.44
CA HIS A 457 3.23 -23.80 1.40
C HIS A 457 4.72 -24.16 1.63
N LYS A 458 5.14 -25.37 1.26
CA LYS A 458 6.54 -25.83 1.32
C LYS A 458 7.28 -25.56 0.01
N ARG A 459 6.58 -25.65 -1.12
CA ARG A 459 7.13 -25.45 -2.48
C ARG A 459 7.16 -23.97 -2.88
N CYS A 460 6.20 -23.17 -2.40
CA CYS A 460 6.18 -21.71 -2.52
C CYS A 460 6.70 -21.06 -1.22
N CYS A 461 7.92 -21.43 -0.83
CA CYS A 461 8.60 -20.93 0.36
C CYS A 461 9.28 -19.56 0.15
N ILE A 462 9.94 -19.08 1.20
CA ILE A 462 10.75 -17.85 1.21
C ILE A 462 11.97 -17.96 0.27
N ILE A 463 12.21 -16.93 -0.56
CA ILE A 463 13.31 -16.88 -1.54
C ILE A 463 13.89 -15.45 -1.57
N PRO A 464 15.21 -15.25 -1.44
CA PRO A 464 15.85 -13.94 -1.62
C PRO A 464 15.49 -13.29 -2.96
N GLY A 465 15.19 -12.00 -2.95
CA GLY A 465 14.68 -11.26 -4.11
C GLY A 465 13.17 -11.39 -4.34
N ILE A 466 12.44 -12.07 -3.45
CA ILE A 466 10.97 -11.96 -3.33
C ILE A 466 10.65 -11.53 -1.88
N PRO A 467 10.10 -10.32 -1.66
CA PRO A 467 9.81 -9.85 -0.31
C PRO A 467 8.73 -10.68 0.38
N ILE A 468 8.94 -11.01 1.65
CA ILE A 468 7.93 -11.68 2.48
C ILE A 468 7.07 -10.65 3.21
N ARG A 469 5.87 -11.05 3.64
CA ARG A 469 4.97 -10.13 4.33
C ARG A 469 5.35 -9.92 5.79
N PRO A 470 5.64 -8.66 6.22
CA PRO A 470 6.18 -8.39 7.54
C PRO A 470 5.25 -8.82 8.67
N MET A 471 5.83 -9.36 9.74
CA MET A 471 5.16 -9.57 11.02
C MET A 471 4.76 -8.21 11.62
N LEU A 472 3.50 -8.08 12.05
CA LEU A 472 2.94 -6.82 12.54
C LEU A 472 2.65 -6.87 14.05
N ALA A 473 2.98 -5.80 14.77
CA ALA A 473 2.71 -5.71 16.20
C ALA A 473 1.28 -5.26 16.53
N HIS A 474 0.76 -5.71 17.68
CA HIS A 474 -0.45 -5.18 18.29
C HIS A 474 -0.18 -3.88 19.07
N PRO A 475 -1.08 -2.87 19.03
CA PRO A 475 -1.03 -1.77 20.00
C PRO A 475 -1.36 -2.30 21.40
N THR A 476 -0.74 -1.67 22.40
CA THR A 476 -0.88 -1.98 23.82
C THR A 476 -0.85 -0.68 24.63
N HIS A 477 -1.69 -0.57 25.65
CA HIS A 477 -2.03 0.68 26.34
C HIS A 477 -1.30 0.91 27.68
N GLY A 478 -0.44 -0.01 28.08
CA GLY A 478 0.39 0.12 29.28
C GLY A 478 1.17 -1.15 29.57
N VAL A 479 2.22 -1.05 30.40
CA VAL A 479 3.12 -2.16 30.73
C VAL A 479 2.35 -3.33 31.40
N THR A 480 1.31 -3.05 32.18
CA THR A 480 0.45 -4.09 32.79
C THR A 480 -0.30 -4.95 31.76
N GLU A 481 -0.64 -4.42 30.59
CA GLU A 481 -1.24 -5.22 29.50
C GLU A 481 -0.19 -6.13 28.83
N VAL A 482 1.09 -5.72 28.79
CA VAL A 482 2.20 -6.56 28.31
C VAL A 482 2.31 -7.83 29.16
N PHE A 483 2.47 -7.67 30.48
CA PHE A 483 2.59 -8.82 31.40
C PHE A 483 1.35 -9.73 31.37
N LYS A 484 0.14 -9.14 31.33
CA LYS A 484 -1.11 -9.91 31.18
C LYS A 484 -1.19 -10.70 29.86
N ARG A 485 -0.38 -10.36 28.85
CA ARG A 485 -0.46 -10.90 27.50
C ARG A 485 0.69 -11.84 27.15
N PHE A 486 1.88 -11.60 27.69
CA PHE A 486 3.03 -12.50 27.60
C PHE A 486 3.03 -13.56 28.71
N ASP A 487 2.28 -13.35 29.80
CA ASP A 487 2.17 -14.31 30.90
C ASP A 487 3.59 -14.63 31.44
N GLN A 488 3.98 -15.89 31.61
CA GLN A 488 5.32 -16.28 32.06
C GLN A 488 6.32 -16.46 30.90
N ALA A 489 6.18 -15.70 29.80
CA ALA A 489 7.11 -15.76 28.67
C ALA A 489 8.19 -14.67 28.75
N ASP A 490 9.46 -15.08 28.70
CA ASP A 490 10.60 -14.18 28.44
C ASP A 490 10.34 -13.30 27.22
N PHE A 491 10.63 -12.00 27.35
CA PHE A 491 10.53 -11.02 26.28
C PHE A 491 11.69 -10.02 26.32
N THR A 492 11.86 -9.32 25.20
CA THR A 492 12.76 -8.17 25.07
C THR A 492 11.95 -6.93 24.72
N CYS A 493 12.41 -5.78 25.20
CA CYS A 493 12.00 -4.46 24.73
C CYS A 493 13.06 -3.95 23.76
N GLU A 494 12.65 -3.48 22.59
CA GLU A 494 13.50 -2.81 21.61
C GLU A 494 13.00 -1.39 21.35
N TYR A 495 13.92 -0.48 21.00
CA TYR A 495 13.55 0.87 20.56
C TYR A 495 12.64 0.80 19.33
N LYS A 496 11.51 1.53 19.38
CA LYS A 496 10.65 1.70 18.22
C LYS A 496 11.03 2.95 17.44
N TYR A 497 12.02 2.83 16.57
CA TYR A 497 12.41 3.85 15.60
C TYR A 497 11.23 4.40 14.77
N ASP A 498 11.29 5.70 14.44
CA ASP A 498 10.36 6.42 13.56
C ASP A 498 10.97 6.61 12.16
N GLY A 499 10.90 5.56 11.34
CA GLY A 499 11.52 5.51 10.02
C GLY A 499 10.64 4.86 8.96
N GLU A 500 11.27 4.25 7.96
CA GLU A 500 10.63 3.39 6.99
C GLU A 500 11.16 1.95 7.09
N ARG A 501 10.31 1.01 7.51
CA ARG A 501 10.65 -0.43 7.52
C ARG A 501 11.14 -0.92 6.15
N ALA A 502 12.38 -1.39 6.16
CA ALA A 502 13.15 -1.86 5.04
C ALA A 502 13.44 -3.36 5.22
N GLN A 503 13.00 -4.17 4.27
CA GLN A 503 13.34 -5.59 4.22
C GLN A 503 14.49 -5.78 3.24
N VAL A 504 15.68 -6.10 3.74
CA VAL A 504 16.93 -6.12 2.97
C VAL A 504 17.28 -7.55 2.57
N HIS A 505 17.39 -7.81 1.27
CA HIS A 505 17.70 -9.12 0.69
C HIS A 505 19.08 -9.08 0.05
N LEU A 506 19.94 -10.05 0.35
CA LEU A 506 21.12 -10.38 -0.46
C LEU A 506 20.79 -11.57 -1.35
N LEU A 507 20.96 -11.39 -2.67
CA LEU A 507 20.75 -12.41 -3.69
C LEU A 507 22.07 -13.13 -4.01
N LEU A 508 21.97 -14.34 -4.58
CA LEU A 508 23.10 -15.21 -4.91
C LEU A 508 24.06 -14.62 -5.97
N ASP A 509 23.63 -13.61 -6.72
CA ASP A 509 24.45 -12.83 -7.66
C ASP A 509 25.24 -11.69 -6.98
N GLY A 510 25.15 -11.57 -5.65
CA GLY A 510 25.74 -10.49 -4.86
C GLY A 510 24.93 -9.20 -4.85
N SER A 511 23.79 -9.13 -5.56
CA SER A 511 22.95 -7.93 -5.57
C SER A 511 22.15 -7.79 -4.27
N VAL A 512 22.06 -6.56 -3.77
CA VAL A 512 21.22 -6.19 -2.62
C VAL A 512 19.93 -5.56 -3.12
N ARG A 513 18.79 -5.96 -2.55
CA ARG A 513 17.49 -5.35 -2.80
C ARG A 513 16.83 -4.93 -1.49
N ILE A 514 16.11 -3.82 -1.52
CA ILE A 514 15.45 -3.24 -0.34
C ILE A 514 13.97 -3.05 -0.65
N TYR A 515 13.10 -3.73 0.11
CA TYR A 515 11.65 -3.67 -0.06
C TYR A 515 10.95 -2.94 1.08
N SER A 516 9.93 -2.14 0.75
CA SER A 516 9.10 -1.48 1.74
C SER A 516 8.19 -2.46 2.48
N ARG A 517 7.64 -2.01 3.61
CA ARG A 517 6.55 -2.65 4.35
C ARG A 517 5.39 -3.18 3.49
N ASN A 518 5.14 -2.59 2.31
CA ASN A 518 4.06 -2.95 1.39
C ASN A 518 4.50 -3.90 0.25
N GLN A 519 5.73 -4.44 0.33
CA GLN A 519 6.38 -5.24 -0.73
C GLN A 519 6.65 -4.43 -2.01
N GLU A 520 6.82 -3.10 -1.93
CA GLU A 520 7.25 -2.26 -3.04
C GLU A 520 8.79 -2.25 -3.10
N ASP A 521 9.40 -2.27 -4.30
CA ASP A 521 10.86 -2.15 -4.42
C ASP A 521 11.29 -0.69 -4.17
N THR A 522 12.20 -0.52 -3.21
CA THR A 522 12.75 0.77 -2.77
C THR A 522 14.27 0.83 -2.95
N THR A 523 14.87 -0.11 -3.68
CA THR A 523 16.33 -0.21 -3.86
C THR A 523 16.91 1.08 -4.45
N SER A 524 16.26 1.68 -5.47
CA SER A 524 16.70 2.96 -6.07
C SER A 524 16.38 4.22 -5.25
N LYS A 525 15.80 4.08 -4.05
CA LYS A 525 15.69 5.16 -3.05
C LYS A 525 16.91 5.23 -2.13
N TYR A 526 17.64 4.12 -1.99
CA TYR A 526 18.67 3.91 -0.96
C TYR A 526 20.04 3.45 -1.53
N PRO A 527 20.63 4.17 -2.51
CA PRO A 527 21.91 3.80 -3.12
C PRO A 527 23.07 3.80 -2.11
N ASP A 528 23.09 4.78 -1.21
CA ASP A 528 24.00 4.90 -0.06
C ASP A 528 23.96 3.69 0.87
N ILE A 529 22.77 3.15 1.14
CA ILE A 529 22.61 1.96 1.97
C ILE A 529 23.06 0.72 1.20
N VAL A 530 22.68 0.57 -0.06
CA VAL A 530 23.10 -0.56 -0.92
C VAL A 530 24.62 -0.61 -1.01
N ASN A 531 25.25 0.50 -1.36
CA ASN A 531 26.70 0.61 -1.49
C ASN A 531 27.39 0.40 -0.13
N SER A 532 26.94 1.09 0.93
CA SER A 532 27.56 0.93 2.26
C SER A 532 27.36 -0.46 2.86
N LEU A 533 26.28 -1.17 2.56
CA LEU A 533 26.10 -2.58 2.94
C LEU A 533 27.11 -3.46 2.20
N VAL A 534 27.14 -3.37 0.86
CA VAL A 534 28.07 -4.17 0.03
C VAL A 534 29.52 -3.92 0.44
N ASP A 535 29.92 -2.66 0.62
CA ASP A 535 31.31 -2.29 0.90
C ASP A 535 31.74 -2.47 2.35
N SER A 536 30.90 -2.07 3.31
CA SER A 536 31.30 -2.07 4.74
C SER A 536 30.90 -3.35 5.48
N VAL A 537 29.75 -3.94 5.12
CA VAL A 537 29.24 -5.16 5.76
C VAL A 537 29.67 -6.40 4.98
N LEU A 538 29.29 -6.55 3.71
CA LEU A 538 29.43 -7.83 3.00
C LEU A 538 30.89 -8.22 2.74
N LYS A 539 31.75 -7.28 2.33
CA LYS A 539 33.18 -7.55 2.08
C LYS A 539 33.96 -8.03 3.31
N ASN A 540 33.46 -7.74 4.52
CA ASN A 540 34.13 -8.08 5.78
C ASN A 540 33.43 -9.21 6.56
N THR A 541 32.21 -9.58 6.20
CA THR A 541 31.40 -10.55 6.94
C THR A 541 31.71 -11.98 6.51
N LYS A 542 32.39 -12.72 7.38
CA LYS A 542 32.38 -14.20 7.41
C LYS A 542 31.34 -14.67 8.42
N LEU A 543 30.76 -15.86 8.22
CA LEU A 543 30.06 -16.51 9.32
C LEU A 543 31.09 -16.94 10.37
N THR A 544 30.81 -16.64 11.64
CA THR A 544 31.58 -17.15 12.78
C THR A 544 31.33 -18.66 12.94
N ASP A 545 32.27 -19.37 13.57
CA ASP A 545 32.09 -20.80 13.83
C ASP A 545 30.84 -21.06 14.68
N GLU A 546 30.49 -20.12 15.57
CA GLU A 546 29.29 -20.10 16.40
C GLU A 546 28.02 -19.95 15.55
N ALA A 547 28.02 -19.04 14.57
CA ALA A 547 26.93 -18.90 13.62
C ALA A 547 26.76 -20.15 12.75
N CYS A 548 27.86 -20.76 12.29
CA CYS A 548 27.86 -22.03 11.55
C CYS A 548 27.24 -23.16 12.40
N LYS A 549 27.73 -23.38 13.63
CA LYS A 549 27.20 -24.39 14.56
C LYS A 549 25.70 -24.18 14.83
N LEU A 550 25.28 -22.94 15.05
CA LEU A 550 23.88 -22.61 15.29
C LEU A 550 23.00 -22.83 14.04
N LEU A 551 23.51 -22.53 12.84
CA LEU A 551 22.82 -22.78 11.57
C LEU A 551 22.68 -24.28 11.26
N SER A 552 23.74 -25.07 11.44
CA SER A 552 23.70 -26.53 11.30
C SER A 552 22.80 -27.21 12.36
N SER A 553 22.54 -26.55 13.50
CA SER A 553 21.53 -27.00 14.49
C SER A 553 20.07 -26.78 14.05
N ILE A 554 19.87 -26.02 12.96
CA ILE A 554 18.55 -25.67 12.40
C ILE A 554 18.31 -26.51 11.13
N ASP A 555 19.30 -26.60 10.24
CA ASP A 555 19.25 -27.44 9.04
C ASP A 555 20.58 -28.15 8.81
N ILE A 556 20.53 -29.49 8.76
CA ILE A 556 21.70 -30.37 8.59
C ILE A 556 22.27 -30.27 7.16
N THR A 557 21.52 -29.71 6.19
CA THR A 557 21.98 -29.50 4.81
C THR A 557 22.78 -28.21 4.62
N ALA A 558 22.94 -27.37 5.65
CA ALA A 558 23.84 -26.22 5.63
C ALA A 558 25.31 -26.68 5.69
N HIS A 559 26.02 -26.60 4.57
CA HIS A 559 27.36 -27.17 4.38
C HIS A 559 28.52 -26.29 4.87
N GLU A 560 29.50 -26.98 5.47
CA GLU A 560 30.91 -26.64 5.65
C GLU A 560 31.30 -25.41 6.53
N GLU A 561 32.33 -25.64 7.35
CA GLU A 561 33.00 -24.63 8.17
C GLU A 561 33.67 -23.57 7.27
N ASN A 562 33.78 -22.32 7.74
CA ASN A 562 34.24 -21.17 6.93
C ASN A 562 33.36 -20.82 5.69
N SER A 563 32.10 -21.25 5.62
CA SER A 563 31.19 -20.80 4.55
C SER A 563 31.02 -19.27 4.53
N ALA A 564 31.02 -18.69 3.32
CA ALA A 564 30.88 -17.25 3.13
C ALA A 564 29.41 -16.80 3.23
N LEU A 565 29.15 -15.52 3.50
CA LEU A 565 27.81 -14.94 3.43
C LEU A 565 27.36 -14.85 1.96
N THR A 566 26.42 -15.70 1.54
CA THR A 566 25.95 -15.78 0.14
C THR A 566 24.58 -15.17 -0.07
N THR A 567 23.67 -15.36 0.89
CA THR A 567 22.27 -14.92 0.81
C THR A 567 21.70 -14.67 2.20
N PHE A 568 20.85 -13.66 2.35
CA PHE A 568 20.09 -13.43 3.58
C PHE A 568 18.83 -12.61 3.32
N ILE A 569 17.94 -12.57 4.32
CA ILE A 569 16.81 -11.63 4.39
C ILE A 569 16.78 -11.04 5.81
N LEU A 570 17.01 -9.73 5.92
CA LEU A 570 16.92 -8.94 7.15
C LEU A 570 15.58 -8.18 7.21
N ASP A 571 15.12 -7.94 8.43
CA ASP A 571 14.03 -7.02 8.76
C ASP A 571 14.62 -5.85 9.57
N SER A 572 14.48 -4.62 9.06
CA SER A 572 15.07 -3.43 9.65
C SER A 572 14.20 -2.18 9.48
N GLU A 573 14.50 -1.12 10.22
CA GLU A 573 13.94 0.22 9.98
C GLU A 573 15.03 1.12 9.40
N ALA A 574 14.74 1.82 8.29
CA ALA A 574 15.60 2.83 7.70
C ALA A 574 15.24 4.19 8.31
N VAL A 575 16.18 4.81 9.02
CA VAL A 575 15.97 6.00 9.87
C VAL A 575 16.89 7.13 9.42
N ALA A 576 16.39 8.36 9.31
CA ALA A 576 17.24 9.50 8.99
C ALA A 576 18.28 9.73 10.10
N TRP A 577 19.51 10.07 9.71
CA TRP A 577 20.66 10.12 10.62
C TRP A 577 21.50 11.36 10.35
N ASP A 578 21.83 12.07 11.43
CA ASP A 578 22.77 13.17 11.46
C ASP A 578 24.19 12.61 11.60
N VAL A 579 25.07 12.90 10.63
CA VAL A 579 26.43 12.35 10.62
C VAL A 579 27.35 13.07 11.60
N ASP A 580 27.15 14.38 11.76
CA ASP A 580 28.07 15.27 12.47
C ASP A 580 27.74 15.30 13.97
N ALA A 581 26.45 15.36 14.30
CA ALA A 581 25.95 15.22 15.68
C ALA A 581 25.68 13.75 16.09
N ALA A 582 25.89 12.79 15.18
CA ALA A 582 25.77 11.35 15.43
C ALA A 582 24.44 10.92 16.09
N GLN A 583 23.30 11.42 15.62
CA GLN A 583 21.98 11.14 16.20
C GLN A 583 20.85 10.86 15.18
N ILE A 584 19.72 10.35 15.69
CA ILE A 584 18.49 10.09 14.91
C ILE A 584 17.77 11.40 14.58
N LEU A 585 17.41 11.58 13.31
CA LEU A 585 16.59 12.70 12.84
C LEU A 585 15.11 12.28 12.66
N PRO A 586 14.14 13.19 12.86
CA PRO A 586 12.71 12.89 12.75
C PRO A 586 12.28 12.34 11.38
N PHE A 587 11.21 11.52 11.37
CA PHE A 587 10.61 10.97 10.14
C PHE A 587 10.27 12.04 9.09
N GLN A 588 9.92 13.26 9.50
CA GLN A 588 9.67 14.35 8.56
C GLN A 588 10.90 14.64 7.67
N VAL A 589 12.11 14.60 8.22
CA VAL A 589 13.37 14.75 7.47
C VAL A 589 13.53 13.61 6.47
N LEU A 590 13.36 12.35 6.92
CA LEU A 590 13.38 11.16 6.05
C LEU A 590 12.39 11.27 4.87
N SER A 591 11.21 11.84 5.12
CA SER A 591 10.13 11.96 4.13
C SER A 591 10.44 12.94 2.98
N THR A 592 11.41 13.84 3.16
CA THR A 592 11.90 14.77 2.11
C THR A 592 12.74 14.08 1.04
N ARG A 593 13.30 12.91 1.35
CA ARG A 593 14.23 12.18 0.48
C ARG A 593 13.57 11.77 -0.84
N LYS A 594 14.28 11.95 -1.96
CA LYS A 594 13.85 11.55 -3.31
C LYS A 594 13.40 10.07 -3.30
N ARG A 595 12.29 9.75 -3.97
CA ARG A 595 11.60 8.45 -3.83
C ARG A 595 12.01 7.36 -4.83
N LYS A 596 12.57 7.72 -5.99
CA LYS A 596 12.98 6.82 -7.06
C LYS A 596 14.22 7.41 -7.73
N ASP A 597 15.06 6.53 -8.28
CA ASP A 597 16.17 6.82 -9.20
C ASP A 597 17.21 7.80 -8.66
N VAL A 598 17.51 7.69 -7.37
CA VAL A 598 18.45 8.53 -6.62
C VAL A 598 19.89 8.09 -6.92
N GLN A 599 20.78 9.03 -7.25
CA GLN A 599 22.23 8.80 -7.31
C GLN A 599 22.86 9.08 -5.95
N GLU A 600 24.02 8.50 -5.62
CA GLU A 600 24.58 8.67 -4.26
C GLU A 600 25.06 10.11 -3.99
N GLU A 601 25.59 10.82 -4.99
CA GLU A 601 25.99 12.24 -4.86
C GLU A 601 24.81 13.16 -4.55
N ASP A 602 23.59 12.70 -4.84
CA ASP A 602 22.32 13.42 -4.70
C ASP A 602 21.69 13.26 -3.29
N VAL A 603 22.28 12.42 -2.43
CA VAL A 603 21.74 12.04 -1.11
C VAL A 603 22.07 13.07 -0.04
N LYS A 604 21.20 14.07 0.11
CA LYS A 604 21.27 15.05 1.21
C LYS A 604 20.93 14.46 2.59
N VAL A 605 19.88 13.63 2.67
CA VAL A 605 19.45 13.00 3.94
C VAL A 605 20.06 11.60 4.02
N ARG A 606 21.16 11.48 4.78
CA ARG A 606 21.78 10.19 5.10
C ARG A 606 20.86 9.37 6.03
N VAL A 607 21.01 8.05 5.97
CA VAL A 607 20.10 7.10 6.61
C VAL A 607 20.89 5.97 7.25
N CYS A 608 20.56 5.64 8.49
CA CYS A 608 21.06 4.47 9.20
C CYS A 608 20.03 3.33 9.14
N ILE A 609 20.50 2.10 8.91
CA ILE A 609 19.69 0.88 9.04
C ILE A 609 19.75 0.37 10.48
N TYR A 610 18.58 0.19 11.10
CA TYR A 610 18.44 -0.48 12.40
C TYR A 610 17.85 -1.88 12.21
N ALA A 611 18.70 -2.91 12.18
CA ALA A 611 18.30 -4.30 11.99
C ALA A 611 17.74 -4.92 13.28
N PHE A 612 16.58 -5.57 13.18
CA PHE A 612 15.84 -6.09 14.34
C PHE A 612 15.33 -7.54 14.18
N ASP A 613 15.49 -8.16 13.01
CA ASP A 613 15.26 -9.60 12.81
C ASP A 613 16.03 -10.15 11.60
N LEU A 614 16.28 -11.45 11.59
CA LEU A 614 16.94 -12.19 10.50
C LEU A 614 16.06 -13.39 10.11
N LEU A 615 15.57 -13.37 8.87
CA LEU A 615 14.47 -14.22 8.41
C LEU A 615 14.94 -15.40 7.55
N TYR A 616 16.12 -15.27 6.95
CA TYR A 616 16.75 -16.24 6.05
C TYR A 616 18.27 -16.04 6.06
N LEU A 617 19.06 -17.12 5.98
CA LEU A 617 20.53 -17.08 5.93
C LEU A 617 21.06 -18.30 5.17
N ASN A 618 21.90 -18.09 4.16
CA ASN A 618 22.66 -19.13 3.44
C ASN A 618 21.84 -20.40 3.09
N GLY A 619 20.69 -20.22 2.43
CA GLY A 619 19.79 -21.33 2.06
C GLY A 619 18.68 -21.62 3.07
N VAL A 620 18.92 -21.35 4.36
CA VAL A 620 18.05 -21.77 5.47
C VAL A 620 17.00 -20.71 5.80
N SER A 621 15.73 -21.14 5.89
CA SER A 621 14.64 -20.31 6.44
C SER A 621 14.69 -20.29 7.96
N LEU A 622 14.71 -19.09 8.54
CA LEU A 622 14.71 -18.90 9.99
C LEU A 622 13.32 -18.57 10.55
N THR A 623 12.30 -18.38 9.71
CA THR A 623 10.98 -17.88 10.13
C THR A 623 10.26 -18.76 11.15
N GLU A 624 10.54 -20.07 11.15
CA GLU A 624 9.96 -21.03 12.11
C GLU A 624 10.80 -21.21 13.40
N GLN A 625 11.98 -20.58 13.49
CA GLN A 625 12.82 -20.59 14.70
C GLN A 625 12.38 -19.53 15.72
N PRO A 626 12.59 -19.74 17.03
CA PRO A 626 12.33 -18.73 18.07
C PRO A 626 13.16 -17.46 17.89
N PHE A 627 12.62 -16.31 18.29
CA PHE A 627 13.27 -15.01 18.08
C PHE A 627 14.64 -14.91 18.76
N ARG A 628 14.85 -15.57 19.91
CA ARG A 628 16.17 -15.65 20.55
C ARG A 628 17.26 -16.12 19.58
N LYS A 629 17.04 -17.26 18.89
CA LYS A 629 17.98 -17.78 17.86
C LYS A 629 18.16 -16.84 16.67
N ARG A 630 17.09 -16.21 16.18
CA ARG A 630 17.17 -15.29 15.03
C ARG A 630 17.98 -14.03 15.37
N ARG A 631 17.76 -13.47 16.56
CA ARG A 631 18.50 -12.31 17.10
C ARG A 631 19.94 -12.65 17.46
N GLU A 632 20.21 -13.89 17.87
CA GLU A 632 21.55 -14.42 18.11
C GLU A 632 22.35 -14.55 16.81
N LEU A 633 21.79 -15.21 15.78
CA LEU A 633 22.39 -15.25 14.43
C LEU A 633 22.62 -13.84 13.84
N LEU A 634 21.66 -12.93 14.02
CA LEU A 634 21.80 -11.52 13.63
C LEU A 634 23.02 -10.85 14.30
N ARG A 635 23.23 -11.07 15.60
CA ARG A 635 24.35 -10.53 16.37
C ARG A 635 25.70 -11.19 16.07
N LEU A 636 25.70 -12.48 15.73
CA LEU A 636 26.91 -13.25 15.41
C LEU A 636 27.41 -13.04 13.97
N VAL A 637 26.53 -12.68 13.04
CA VAL A 637 26.86 -12.50 11.62
C VAL A 637 27.08 -11.03 11.26
N PHE A 638 26.29 -10.08 11.79
CA PHE A 638 26.31 -8.70 11.30
C PHE A 638 27.02 -7.73 12.27
N PRO A 639 28.06 -6.98 11.83
CA PRO A 639 28.76 -5.99 12.65
C PRO A 639 27.92 -4.73 12.87
N THR A 640 28.17 -4.01 13.97
CA THR A 640 27.62 -2.66 14.20
C THR A 640 28.55 -1.58 13.65
N LEU A 641 28.03 -0.76 12.75
CA LEU A 641 28.68 0.37 12.08
C LEU A 641 27.89 1.66 12.38
N PRO A 642 28.35 2.52 13.31
CA PRO A 642 27.66 3.74 13.70
C PRO A 642 27.22 4.60 12.51
N GLY A 643 25.99 5.12 12.57
CA GLY A 643 25.37 5.95 11.52
C GLY A 643 25.09 5.27 10.18
N LYS A 644 25.45 3.99 10.00
CA LYS A 644 25.27 3.24 8.74
C LYS A 644 24.40 2.00 8.91
N PHE A 645 24.81 1.08 9.77
CA PHE A 645 24.11 -0.16 10.04
C PHE A 645 24.30 -0.52 11.52
N MET A 646 23.22 -0.47 12.30
CA MET A 646 23.23 -0.81 13.71
C MET A 646 22.19 -1.88 14.01
N LEU A 647 22.36 -2.59 15.11
CA LEU A 647 21.34 -3.51 15.62
C LEU A 647 20.38 -2.71 16.51
N ALA A 648 19.11 -3.10 16.56
CA ALA A 648 18.13 -2.42 17.40
C ALA A 648 18.53 -2.46 18.88
N THR A 649 18.55 -1.29 19.52
CA THR A 649 18.80 -1.12 20.96
C THR A 649 17.77 -1.92 21.73
N SER A 650 18.22 -2.83 22.61
CA SER A 650 17.35 -3.80 23.27
C SER A 650 17.65 -3.99 24.75
N LEU A 651 16.60 -4.11 25.56
CA LEU A 651 16.63 -4.48 26.98
C LEU A 651 15.86 -5.79 27.19
N ASP A 652 16.52 -6.81 27.75
CA ASP A 652 15.88 -8.07 28.16
C ASP A 652 15.60 -7.99 29.67
N SER A 653 14.45 -7.44 30.06
CA SER A 653 14.05 -7.28 31.47
C SER A 653 12.55 -7.46 31.66
N SER A 654 12.18 -7.82 32.90
CA SER A 654 10.80 -7.92 33.40
C SER A 654 10.50 -6.93 34.54
N ASP A 655 11.42 -6.00 34.84
CA ASP A 655 11.19 -4.90 35.78
C ASP A 655 10.39 -3.77 35.10
N THR A 656 9.28 -3.34 35.71
CA THR A 656 8.46 -2.21 35.22
C THR A 656 9.24 -0.91 35.14
N ASP A 657 10.16 -0.69 36.07
CA ASP A 657 10.83 0.59 36.27
C ASP A 657 12.05 0.71 35.34
N GLU A 658 12.66 -0.42 34.97
CA GLU A 658 13.64 -0.48 33.87
C GLU A 658 12.95 -0.28 32.52
N ILE A 659 11.81 -0.95 32.28
CA ILE A 659 11.03 -0.78 31.04
C ILE A 659 10.54 0.67 30.89
N ALA A 660 10.14 1.33 31.98
CA ALA A 660 9.75 2.74 31.98
C ALA A 660 10.94 3.67 31.64
N ARG A 661 12.09 3.51 32.31
CA ARG A 661 13.33 4.26 32.01
C ARG A 661 13.75 4.07 30.54
N PHE A 662 13.77 2.84 30.05
CA PHE A 662 14.11 2.51 28.67
C PHE A 662 13.11 3.07 27.65
N MET A 663 11.84 3.22 28.02
CA MET A 663 10.84 3.91 27.19
C MET A 663 11.12 5.42 27.11
N ASP A 664 11.41 6.07 28.23
CA ASP A 664 11.77 7.50 28.26
C ASP A 664 13.08 7.77 27.51
N GLU A 665 14.08 6.90 27.64
CA GLU A 665 15.34 6.95 26.88
C GLU A 665 15.10 6.79 25.37
N SER A 666 14.18 5.91 24.95
CA SER A 666 13.80 5.78 23.54
C SER A 666 13.14 7.04 22.99
N ILE A 667 12.25 7.67 23.77
CA ILE A 667 11.52 8.89 23.35
C ILE A 667 12.49 10.08 23.26
N LYS A 668 13.41 10.23 24.22
CA LYS A 668 14.50 11.23 24.18
C LYS A 668 15.45 10.97 23.01
N GLY A 669 15.69 9.72 22.64
CA GLY A 669 16.41 9.30 21.44
C GLY A 669 15.60 9.34 20.15
N ASN A 670 14.62 10.26 20.04
CA ASN A 670 13.78 10.50 18.86
C ASN A 670 13.02 9.27 18.31
N CYS A 671 12.75 8.24 19.13
CA CYS A 671 11.93 7.07 18.77
C CYS A 671 10.46 7.21 19.20
N GLU A 672 9.55 6.42 18.61
CA GLU A 672 8.11 6.46 18.91
C GLU A 672 7.72 5.82 20.29
N GLY A 673 8.67 5.19 20.99
CA GLY A 673 8.43 4.31 22.15
C GLY A 673 9.10 2.94 21.98
N LEU A 674 8.44 1.86 22.41
CA LEU A 674 9.02 0.51 22.46
C LEU A 674 8.27 -0.53 21.61
N MET A 675 9.03 -1.46 21.04
CA MET A 675 8.58 -2.74 20.49
C MET A 675 8.86 -3.84 21.51
N LEU A 676 7.87 -4.65 21.89
CA LEU A 676 8.07 -5.73 22.86
C LEU A 676 7.85 -7.08 22.18
N LYS A 677 8.82 -7.99 22.31
CA LYS A 677 8.85 -9.27 21.57
C LYS A 677 9.13 -10.44 22.52
N THR A 678 8.28 -11.47 22.53
CA THR A 678 8.62 -12.75 23.20
C THR A 678 9.89 -13.35 22.61
N LEU A 679 10.77 -13.91 23.44
CA LEU A 679 12.05 -14.48 23.00
C LEU A 679 11.95 -15.94 22.55
N ASP A 680 11.18 -16.77 23.28
CA ASP A 680 11.10 -18.22 23.03
C ASP A 680 9.67 -18.74 22.86
N ARG A 681 8.81 -18.58 23.88
CA ARG A 681 7.45 -19.13 23.90
C ARG A 681 6.56 -18.44 22.86
N GLY A 682 6.30 -19.12 21.73
CA GLY A 682 5.53 -18.58 20.61
C GLY A 682 6.30 -17.57 19.74
N ALA A 683 7.62 -17.48 19.89
CA ALA A 683 8.44 -16.41 19.32
C ALA A 683 8.82 -16.59 17.84
N THR A 684 8.09 -17.40 17.07
CA THR A 684 8.35 -17.57 15.62
C THR A 684 7.97 -16.30 14.83
N TYR A 685 8.47 -16.17 13.61
CA TYR A 685 8.15 -15.02 12.76
C TYR A 685 6.77 -15.22 12.11
N GLU A 686 5.75 -14.58 12.66
CA GLU A 686 4.37 -14.71 12.23
C GLU A 686 4.07 -13.91 10.94
N ILE A 687 4.58 -14.40 9.80
CA ILE A 687 4.46 -13.79 8.46
C ILE A 687 3.00 -13.38 8.16
N ALA A 688 2.82 -12.15 7.66
CA ALA A 688 1.53 -11.52 7.33
C ALA A 688 0.49 -11.38 8.46
N LYS A 689 0.75 -11.88 9.67
CA LYS A 689 -0.19 -11.76 10.81
C LYS A 689 0.07 -10.49 11.61
N ARG A 690 -0.96 -10.02 12.32
CA ARG A 690 -0.76 -9.15 13.48
C ARG A 690 -0.57 -10.04 14.70
N SER A 691 0.69 -10.26 15.08
CA SER A 691 1.05 -11.20 16.13
C SER A 691 0.52 -10.76 17.49
N ARG A 692 0.21 -11.72 18.36
CA ARG A 692 -0.03 -11.44 19.78
C ARG A 692 1.27 -11.30 20.58
N ASN A 693 2.40 -11.68 19.98
CA ASN A 693 3.69 -11.92 20.62
C ASN A 693 4.69 -10.80 20.28
N TRP A 694 4.35 -9.93 19.32
CA TRP A 694 4.94 -8.61 19.11
C TRP A 694 3.92 -7.53 19.50
N LEU A 695 4.30 -6.66 20.44
CA LEU A 695 3.52 -5.52 20.90
C LEU A 695 4.26 -4.22 20.58
N LYS A 696 3.52 -3.12 20.56
CA LYS A 696 4.09 -1.77 20.47
C LYS A 696 3.44 -0.86 21.52
N LEU A 697 4.28 -0.31 22.38
CA LEU A 697 3.93 0.62 23.44
C LEU A 697 4.42 2.01 23.02
N LYS A 698 3.54 3.00 23.07
CA LYS A 698 3.79 4.37 22.60
C LYS A 698 3.31 5.39 23.63
N LYS A 699 3.92 6.57 23.64
CA LYS A 699 3.49 7.74 24.43
C LYS A 699 2.00 8.08 24.19
N ASP A 700 1.52 8.02 22.93
CA ASP A 700 0.12 8.34 22.59
C ASP A 700 -0.92 7.29 23.02
N TYR A 701 -0.50 6.08 23.41
CA TYR A 701 -1.41 4.99 23.81
C TYR A 701 -1.69 4.93 25.32
N LEU A 702 -0.85 5.57 26.14
CA LEU A 702 -1.02 5.67 27.58
C LEU A 702 -2.22 6.57 27.90
N GLU A 703 -3.09 6.15 28.82
CA GLU A 703 -4.25 6.94 29.25
C GLU A 703 -3.81 8.13 30.11
N GLY A 704 -4.42 9.30 29.88
CA GLY A 704 -4.01 10.56 30.53
C GLY A 704 -2.70 11.18 30.01
N VAL A 705 -2.03 10.58 29.02
CA VAL A 705 -0.74 11.03 28.48
C VAL A 705 -0.82 11.29 26.98
N GLY A 706 -0.16 12.35 26.51
CA GLY A 706 -0.11 12.73 25.10
C GLY A 706 -1.29 13.59 24.64
N ASP A 707 -1.00 14.47 23.70
CA ASP A 707 -1.75 15.72 23.51
C ASP A 707 -3.14 15.59 22.86
N THR A 708 -4.10 16.28 23.47
CA THR A 708 -5.49 16.43 22.98
C THR A 708 -5.80 17.90 22.75
N LEU A 709 -6.34 18.22 21.58
CA LEU A 709 -6.73 19.57 21.19
C LEU A 709 -8.25 19.67 21.04
N ASP A 710 -8.81 20.78 21.48
CA ASP A 710 -10.23 21.12 21.30
C ASP A 710 -10.35 22.01 20.05
N LEU A 711 -10.91 21.49 18.96
CA LEU A 711 -10.86 22.13 17.64
C LEU A 711 -12.25 22.41 17.07
N VAL A 712 -12.42 23.55 16.40
CA VAL A 712 -13.69 23.98 15.80
C VAL A 712 -13.89 23.32 14.44
N VAL A 713 -15.10 22.82 14.17
CA VAL A 713 -15.49 22.31 12.85
C VAL A 713 -15.95 23.46 11.95
N ILE A 714 -15.29 23.68 10.81
CA ILE A 714 -15.62 24.80 9.89
C ILE A 714 -15.99 24.36 8.46
N GLY A 715 -15.93 23.07 8.14
CA GLY A 715 -16.36 22.57 6.83
C GLY A 715 -16.35 21.04 6.70
N GLY A 716 -17.02 20.54 5.65
CA GLY A 716 -17.22 19.12 5.40
C GLY A 716 -16.89 18.72 3.96
N PHE A 717 -16.27 17.55 3.81
CA PHE A 717 -15.96 16.96 2.52
C PHE A 717 -16.88 15.77 2.24
N HIS A 718 -17.41 15.65 1.04
CA HIS A 718 -18.33 14.56 0.70
C HIS A 718 -17.67 13.18 0.83
N GLY A 719 -18.43 12.22 1.34
CA GLY A 719 -18.01 10.83 1.43
C GLY A 719 -18.07 10.15 0.08
N THR A 720 -17.20 9.17 -0.13
CA THR A 720 -17.18 8.33 -1.34
C THR A 720 -17.28 6.85 -0.98
N GLY A 721 -17.82 6.04 -1.90
CA GLY A 721 -18.08 4.62 -1.64
C GLY A 721 -19.08 4.44 -0.49
N LYS A 722 -18.67 3.76 0.59
CA LYS A 722 -19.53 3.53 1.77
C LYS A 722 -20.03 4.80 2.48
N ARG A 723 -19.40 5.96 2.25
CA ARG A 723 -19.80 7.25 2.84
C ARG A 723 -20.54 8.18 1.87
N THR A 724 -20.88 7.74 0.65
CA THR A 724 -21.68 8.53 -0.31
C THR A 724 -23.01 8.96 0.33
N GLY A 725 -23.40 10.23 0.17
CA GLY A 725 -24.58 10.82 0.80
C GLY A 725 -24.39 11.32 2.25
N ARG A 726 -23.19 11.16 2.82
CA ARG A 726 -22.74 11.72 4.10
C ARG A 726 -21.41 12.47 3.89
N TYR A 727 -20.85 13.07 4.94
CA TYR A 727 -19.48 13.57 4.88
C TYR A 727 -18.47 12.43 5.07
N GLY A 728 -17.36 12.48 4.32
CA GLY A 728 -16.25 11.54 4.39
C GLY A 728 -15.23 11.92 5.47
N GLY A 729 -15.15 13.22 5.77
CA GLY A 729 -14.31 13.84 6.79
C GLY A 729 -14.56 15.34 6.85
N PHE A 730 -13.97 16.00 7.83
CA PHE A 730 -14.28 17.36 8.26
C PHE A 730 -13.00 18.21 8.32
N LEU A 731 -13.11 19.50 8.05
CA LEU A 731 -12.04 20.51 8.17
C LEU A 731 -12.12 21.15 9.55
N LEU A 732 -11.02 21.07 10.32
CA LEU A 732 -10.93 21.58 11.68
C LEU A 732 -9.95 22.75 11.79
N ALA A 733 -10.22 23.67 12.71
CA ALA A 733 -9.43 24.85 13.01
C ALA A 733 -9.13 25.03 14.50
N CYS A 734 -8.00 25.66 14.82
CA CYS A 734 -7.75 26.28 16.12
C CYS A 734 -8.20 27.75 16.07
N TYR A 735 -8.31 28.40 17.22
CA TYR A 735 -8.70 29.82 17.31
C TYR A 735 -7.46 30.74 17.47
N SER A 736 -7.46 31.91 16.87
CA SER A 736 -6.47 32.97 17.10
C SER A 736 -7.15 34.13 17.82
N PRO A 737 -6.92 34.32 19.14
CA PRO A 737 -7.51 35.44 19.87
C PRO A 737 -7.00 36.81 19.42
N ASP A 738 -5.77 36.87 18.90
CA ASP A 738 -5.12 38.13 18.48
C ASP A 738 -5.64 38.65 17.13
N ASP A 739 -6.04 37.74 16.23
CA ASP A 739 -6.64 38.05 14.92
C ASP A 739 -8.19 38.01 14.94
N GLU A 740 -8.78 37.41 15.97
CA GLU A 740 -10.18 36.91 16.03
C GLU A 740 -10.55 35.87 14.95
N GLU A 741 -9.58 35.05 14.50
CA GLU A 741 -9.74 34.14 13.35
C GLU A 741 -9.70 32.64 13.67
N TYR A 742 -10.37 31.83 12.86
CA TYR A 742 -10.29 30.36 12.87
C TYR A 742 -9.26 29.86 11.85
N GLN A 743 -8.12 29.40 12.34
CA GLN A 743 -6.98 28.96 11.52
C GLN A 743 -7.00 27.44 11.31
N THR A 744 -7.09 26.99 10.05
CA THR A 744 -7.16 25.55 9.74
C THR A 744 -5.93 24.79 10.22
N ILE A 745 -6.14 23.66 10.91
CA ILE A 745 -5.07 22.83 11.50
C ILE A 745 -5.06 21.38 11.00
N CYS A 746 -6.21 20.75 10.75
CA CYS A 746 -6.23 19.37 10.26
C CYS A 746 -7.52 18.99 9.52
N LYS A 747 -7.52 17.78 8.93
CA LYS A 747 -8.70 17.12 8.36
C LYS A 747 -8.94 15.79 9.05
N VAL A 748 -10.11 15.60 9.67
CA VAL A 748 -10.46 14.39 10.43
C VAL A 748 -11.50 13.57 9.71
N GLY A 749 -11.25 12.26 9.54
CA GLY A 749 -12.21 11.27 9.05
C GLY A 749 -12.21 9.96 9.86
N THR A 750 -11.53 9.97 11.00
CA THR A 750 -11.09 8.82 11.81
C THR A 750 -11.39 9.06 13.29
N GLY A 751 -11.72 8.00 14.02
CA GLY A 751 -12.26 8.06 15.40
C GLY A 751 -13.79 8.01 15.45
N LEU A 752 -14.45 8.63 14.46
CA LEU A 752 -15.91 8.60 14.25
C LEU A 752 -16.42 7.18 13.95
N LYS A 753 -17.43 6.71 14.70
CA LYS A 753 -18.23 5.52 14.36
C LYS A 753 -19.23 5.85 13.24
N ASP A 754 -19.73 4.86 12.52
CA ASP A 754 -20.66 5.11 11.39
C ASP A 754 -22.04 5.66 11.81
N GLU A 755 -22.44 5.50 13.08
CA GLU A 755 -23.59 6.17 13.69
C GLU A 755 -23.31 7.64 14.00
N ASP A 756 -22.19 7.93 14.66
CA ASP A 756 -21.81 9.29 15.05
C ASP A 756 -21.55 10.13 13.80
N LEU A 757 -20.91 9.53 12.78
CA LEU A 757 -20.75 10.10 11.46
C LEU A 757 -22.10 10.42 10.78
N ALA A 758 -23.15 9.64 11.02
CA ALA A 758 -24.50 9.95 10.52
C ALA A 758 -25.04 11.20 11.23
N LYS A 759 -25.16 11.13 12.56
CA LYS A 759 -25.67 12.22 13.43
C LYS A 759 -24.99 13.55 13.13
N LEU A 760 -23.66 13.55 13.05
CA LEU A 760 -22.86 14.73 12.75
C LEU A 760 -23.00 15.18 11.29
N SER A 761 -23.12 14.25 10.32
CA SER A 761 -23.39 14.63 8.92
C SER A 761 -24.79 15.21 8.72
N ASP A 762 -25.75 14.84 9.55
CA ASP A 762 -27.10 15.39 9.51
C ASP A 762 -27.14 16.76 10.22
N PHE A 763 -26.59 16.88 11.43
CA PHE A 763 -26.43 18.14 12.17
C PHE A 763 -25.75 19.25 11.34
N PHE A 764 -24.67 18.93 10.63
CA PHE A 764 -23.96 19.94 9.81
C PHE A 764 -24.65 20.29 8.48
N LYS A 765 -25.79 19.68 8.11
CA LYS A 765 -26.59 20.16 6.95
C LYS A 765 -27.32 21.45 7.27
N ASP A 766 -27.82 21.57 8.48
CA ASP A 766 -28.59 22.74 8.94
C ASP A 766 -27.69 23.96 9.21
N HIS A 767 -26.37 23.77 9.18
CA HIS A 767 -25.34 24.77 9.46
C HIS A 767 -24.47 25.11 8.23
N ILE A 768 -24.89 24.76 7.00
CA ILE A 768 -24.15 25.05 5.76
C ILE A 768 -24.17 26.55 5.46
N ILE A 769 -23.00 27.12 5.16
CA ILE A 769 -22.84 28.48 4.63
C ILE A 769 -22.36 28.47 3.17
N PRO A 770 -22.75 29.45 2.34
CA PRO A 770 -22.46 29.44 0.89
C PRO A 770 -20.99 29.68 0.55
N SER A 771 -20.21 30.26 1.46
CA SER A 771 -18.79 30.57 1.30
C SER A 771 -18.10 30.59 2.66
N ALA A 772 -16.76 30.51 2.69
CA ALA A 772 -15.99 30.79 3.89
C ALA A 772 -16.36 32.16 4.49
N LYS A 773 -16.26 32.27 5.81
CA LYS A 773 -16.26 33.56 6.52
C LYS A 773 -14.94 34.29 6.23
N THR A 774 -14.91 35.61 6.40
CA THR A 774 -13.67 36.40 6.25
C THR A 774 -12.59 35.97 7.24
N TYR A 775 -13.00 35.67 8.48
CA TYR A 775 -12.16 35.23 9.60
C TYR A 775 -11.79 33.72 9.54
N TYR A 776 -11.87 33.05 8.39
CA TYR A 776 -11.46 31.66 8.20
C TYR A 776 -10.13 31.59 7.43
N GLN A 777 -9.03 31.19 8.09
CA GLN A 777 -7.72 31.08 7.45
C GLN A 777 -7.45 29.67 6.92
N TYR A 778 -7.44 29.55 5.58
CA TYR A 778 -7.27 28.28 4.86
C TYR A 778 -6.50 28.45 3.55
N THR A 779 -5.85 27.38 3.08
CA THR A 779 -5.30 27.35 1.72
C THR A 779 -6.36 26.86 0.73
N LYS A 780 -6.39 27.43 -0.49
CA LYS A 780 -7.39 27.08 -1.53
C LYS A 780 -7.44 25.58 -1.87
N ASN A 781 -6.35 24.85 -1.65
CA ASN A 781 -6.25 23.40 -1.86
C ASN A 781 -7.02 22.57 -0.80
N LEU A 782 -7.38 23.17 0.34
CA LEU A 782 -8.17 22.56 1.41
C LEU A 782 -9.66 22.96 1.40
N GLN A 783 -10.12 23.71 0.39
CA GLN A 783 -11.52 24.11 0.30
C GLN A 783 -12.45 22.88 0.42
N PRO A 784 -13.38 22.86 1.40
CA PRO A 784 -14.34 21.79 1.58
C PRO A 784 -15.44 21.85 0.52
N ASP A 785 -16.20 20.76 0.38
CA ASP A 785 -17.36 20.72 -0.50
C ASP A 785 -18.49 21.62 0.03
N HIS A 786 -18.70 21.63 1.35
CA HIS A 786 -19.54 22.58 2.06
C HIS A 786 -18.78 23.26 3.22
N TRP A 787 -18.97 24.57 3.37
CA TRP A 787 -18.53 25.33 4.54
C TRP A 787 -19.61 25.28 5.63
N PHE A 788 -19.21 25.39 6.90
CA PHE A 788 -20.14 25.44 8.04
C PHE A 788 -19.98 26.73 8.86
N GLU A 789 -21.04 27.13 9.57
CA GLU A 789 -20.91 28.03 10.72
C GLU A 789 -20.03 27.38 11.82
N PRO A 790 -19.25 28.16 12.58
CA PRO A 790 -18.45 27.65 13.68
C PRO A 790 -19.38 27.43 14.89
N VAL A 791 -19.94 26.24 15.04
CA VAL A 791 -20.98 25.95 16.06
C VAL A 791 -20.64 24.79 17.01
N GLN A 792 -19.52 24.10 16.79
CA GLN A 792 -19.20 22.89 17.53
C GLN A 792 -17.69 22.67 17.64
N VAL A 793 -17.26 22.30 18.86
CA VAL A 793 -15.88 21.97 19.20
C VAL A 793 -15.75 20.45 19.36
N TRP A 794 -14.68 19.86 18.82
CA TRP A 794 -14.35 18.44 18.92
C TRP A 794 -13.03 18.24 19.64
N GLU A 795 -13.00 17.29 20.56
CA GLU A 795 -11.76 16.81 21.19
C GLU A 795 -11.04 15.86 20.22
N VAL A 796 -9.80 16.17 19.89
CA VAL A 796 -8.99 15.45 18.89
C VAL A 796 -7.65 15.08 19.49
N LYS A 797 -7.30 13.79 19.49
CA LYS A 797 -5.96 13.31 19.86
C LYS A 797 -5.07 13.18 18.62
N ALA A 798 -3.82 13.63 18.74
CA ALA A 798 -2.77 13.45 17.75
C ALA A 798 -1.71 12.44 18.23
N ALA A 799 -0.74 12.12 17.37
CA ALA A 799 0.53 11.53 17.80
C ALA A 799 1.57 12.63 18.08
N ASP A 800 1.74 13.53 17.11
CA ASP A 800 2.75 14.60 17.08
C ASP A 800 2.14 15.83 16.36
N ILE A 801 2.79 17.00 16.47
CA ILE A 801 2.48 18.23 15.72
C ILE A 801 3.61 18.53 14.73
N SER A 802 3.28 18.84 13.47
CA SER A 802 4.23 19.01 12.39
C SER A 802 4.00 20.26 11.52
N ILE A 803 5.07 20.82 10.97
CA ILE A 803 5.00 21.94 10.00
C ILE A 803 4.28 21.50 8.72
N SER A 804 3.36 22.33 8.24
CA SER A 804 2.42 22.01 7.16
C SER A 804 2.27 23.15 6.15
N PRO A 805 2.57 22.93 4.85
CA PRO A 805 2.34 23.90 3.79
C PRO A 805 0.85 24.00 3.38
N ALA A 806 -0.03 23.16 3.93
CA ALA A 806 -1.46 23.15 3.62
C ALA A 806 -2.31 23.87 4.67
N HIS A 807 -1.90 23.82 5.93
CA HIS A 807 -2.62 24.37 7.07
C HIS A 807 -2.07 25.74 7.50
N LYS A 808 -2.84 26.49 8.30
CA LYS A 808 -2.54 27.88 8.67
C LYS A 808 -2.56 28.20 10.17
N ALA A 809 -2.90 27.22 11.01
CA ALA A 809 -2.69 27.30 12.45
C ALA A 809 -1.25 27.72 12.80
N ALA A 810 -1.08 28.76 13.61
CA ALA A 810 0.23 29.25 14.07
C ALA A 810 1.24 29.57 12.93
N ALA A 811 0.75 29.94 11.74
CA ALA A 811 1.61 30.34 10.63
C ALA A 811 2.41 31.59 10.99
N GLY A 812 3.71 31.61 10.65
CA GLY A 812 4.65 32.66 11.08
C GLY A 812 5.29 32.43 12.45
N MET A 813 4.78 31.52 13.29
CA MET A 813 5.36 31.24 14.62
C MET A 813 6.47 30.17 14.56
N ALA A 814 6.22 29.07 13.83
CA ALA A 814 7.18 27.96 13.65
C ALA A 814 7.88 27.95 12.29
N ASP A 815 7.32 28.65 11.30
CA ASP A 815 7.82 28.74 9.94
C ASP A 815 7.26 30.04 9.31
N PRO A 816 8.07 30.86 8.60
CA PRO A 816 7.60 32.15 8.09
C PRO A 816 6.41 32.09 7.10
N GLU A 817 6.19 30.95 6.44
CA GLU A 817 5.11 30.79 5.44
C GLU A 817 4.07 29.71 5.80
N LYS A 818 4.50 28.68 6.53
CA LYS A 818 3.74 27.44 6.77
C LYS A 818 3.09 27.47 8.15
N GLY A 819 1.92 26.84 8.28
CA GLY A 819 1.29 26.61 9.58
C GLY A 819 1.70 25.27 10.18
N LEU A 820 1.05 24.91 11.28
CA LEU A 820 1.17 23.62 11.96
C LEU A 820 -0.01 22.69 11.61
N SER A 821 0.18 21.39 11.81
CA SER A 821 -0.81 20.34 11.55
C SER A 821 -0.62 19.15 12.48
N LEU A 822 -1.68 18.40 12.71
CA LEU A 822 -1.64 17.19 13.55
C LEU A 822 -1.23 15.94 12.76
N ARG A 823 -0.34 15.12 13.32
CA ARG A 823 0.01 13.78 12.81
C ARG A 823 -1.00 12.75 13.33
N PHE A 824 -1.59 11.97 12.43
CA PHE A 824 -2.59 10.92 12.71
C PHE A 824 -3.81 11.35 13.58
N PRO A 825 -4.46 12.51 13.34
CA PRO A 825 -5.52 13.02 14.19
C PRO A 825 -6.77 12.12 14.23
N ARG A 826 -7.38 12.02 15.42
CA ARG A 826 -8.59 11.21 15.65
C ARG A 826 -9.57 11.97 16.52
N PHE A 827 -10.82 12.01 16.08
CA PHE A 827 -11.95 12.41 16.92
C PHE A 827 -12.05 11.50 18.14
N LEU A 828 -12.16 12.08 19.33
CA LEU A 828 -12.51 11.39 20.57
C LEU A 828 -14.00 11.61 20.91
N ARG A 829 -14.41 12.87 21.04
CA ARG A 829 -15.79 13.27 21.42
C ARG A 829 -16.13 14.69 20.95
N VAL A 830 -17.41 15.03 20.97
CA VAL A 830 -17.87 16.43 20.93
C VAL A 830 -17.64 17.07 22.31
N ARG A 831 -17.29 18.36 22.33
CA ARG A 831 -17.22 19.21 23.52
C ARG A 831 -18.47 20.09 23.60
N GLU A 832 -19.55 19.53 24.13
CA GLU A 832 -20.78 20.27 24.45
C GLU A 832 -20.56 21.30 25.57
N ASP A 833 -19.45 21.14 26.31
CA ASP A 833 -18.98 22.00 27.39
C ASP A 833 -18.08 23.17 26.93
N LYS A 834 -17.87 23.36 25.61
CA LYS A 834 -17.06 24.46 25.05
C LYS A 834 -17.72 25.16 23.86
N LYS A 835 -17.53 26.47 23.81
CA LYS A 835 -17.81 27.32 22.65
C LYS A 835 -16.65 27.33 21.64
N PRO A 836 -16.90 27.70 20.38
CA PRO A 836 -15.86 27.87 19.35
C PRO A 836 -14.68 28.75 19.79
N GLU A 837 -14.94 29.83 20.52
CA GLU A 837 -13.93 30.78 21.02
C GLU A 837 -13.11 30.22 22.20
N GLU A 838 -13.56 29.11 22.80
CA GLU A 838 -12.91 28.38 23.90
C GLU A 838 -12.11 27.17 23.38
N ALA A 839 -11.95 27.03 22.06
CA ALA A 839 -11.07 26.07 21.41
C ALA A 839 -9.59 26.27 21.77
N THR A 840 -8.76 25.27 21.51
CA THR A 840 -7.29 25.39 21.63
C THR A 840 -6.79 26.50 20.72
N THR A 841 -5.94 27.39 21.26
CA THR A 841 -5.48 28.58 20.53
C THR A 841 -4.28 28.30 19.64
N ALA A 842 -4.02 29.16 18.64
CA ALA A 842 -2.83 29.10 17.81
C ALA A 842 -1.52 29.13 18.64
N ALA A 843 -1.48 29.97 19.68
CA ALA A 843 -0.37 30.02 20.63
C ALA A 843 -0.17 28.68 21.36
N GLN A 844 -1.25 28.06 21.87
CA GLN A 844 -1.17 26.74 22.51
C GLN A 844 -0.69 25.65 21.55
N VAL A 845 -1.15 25.65 20.28
CA VAL A 845 -0.66 24.72 19.24
C VAL A 845 0.84 24.89 19.02
N TYR A 846 1.36 26.11 19.10
CA TYR A 846 2.79 26.41 18.97
C TYR A 846 3.61 26.01 20.21
N GLU A 847 3.12 26.29 21.42
CA GLU A 847 3.71 25.82 22.68
C GLU A 847 3.85 24.29 22.68
N MET A 848 2.74 23.59 22.40
CA MET A 848 2.70 22.12 22.30
C MET A 848 3.61 21.57 21.18
N TYR A 849 3.83 22.34 20.10
CA TYR A 849 4.80 21.97 19.05
C TYR A 849 6.24 22.08 19.54
N ARG A 850 6.61 23.17 20.22
CA ARG A 850 7.95 23.36 20.82
C ARG A 850 8.24 22.39 21.95
N ASP A 851 7.22 21.97 22.68
CA ASP A 851 7.39 21.06 23.82
C ASP A 851 7.76 19.61 23.42
N GLN A 852 7.70 19.27 22.12
CA GLN A 852 8.11 17.96 21.60
C GLN A 852 9.63 17.75 21.72
N GLU A 853 10.06 16.60 22.23
CA GLU A 853 11.49 16.24 22.35
C GLU A 853 12.22 16.32 21.00
N GLN A 854 11.55 15.98 19.89
CA GLN A 854 12.11 16.08 18.53
C GLN A 854 12.47 17.52 18.12
N ILE A 855 11.78 18.53 18.66
CA ILE A 855 12.07 19.95 18.42
C ILE A 855 13.12 20.43 19.42
N LYS A 856 12.99 20.07 20.71
CA LYS A 856 14.02 20.32 21.74
C LYS A 856 15.38 19.69 21.46
N ASN A 857 15.45 18.68 20.60
CA ASN A 857 16.68 18.06 20.12
C ASN A 857 17.18 18.64 18.79
N ALA A 858 16.35 19.40 18.08
CA ALA A 858 16.72 20.16 16.89
C ALA A 858 17.23 21.57 17.27
N ASP A 859 16.53 22.29 18.16
CA ASP A 859 16.95 23.61 18.67
C ASP A 859 18.40 23.53 19.22
N LYS A 860 18.74 22.46 19.96
CA LYS A 860 20.11 22.19 20.47
C LYS A 860 21.16 21.89 19.40
N LEU A 861 20.77 21.37 18.23
CA LEU A 861 21.71 21.19 17.11
C LEU A 861 22.12 22.54 16.57
N ASP A 862 21.14 23.41 16.34
CA ASP A 862 21.37 24.72 15.77
C ASP A 862 22.18 25.59 16.74
N GLU A 863 21.87 25.56 18.06
CA GLU A 863 22.70 26.17 19.11
C GLU A 863 24.16 25.66 19.09
N ALA A 864 24.38 24.34 19.05
CA ALA A 864 25.73 23.76 19.05
C ALA A 864 26.50 24.02 17.74
N ASN A 865 25.80 24.13 16.62
CA ASN A 865 26.38 24.47 15.32
C ASN A 865 26.74 25.97 15.23
N GLU A 866 25.98 26.86 15.86
CA GLU A 866 26.32 28.28 15.97
C GLU A 866 27.50 28.52 16.93
N GLU A 867 27.54 27.87 18.10
CA GLU A 867 28.72 27.92 18.99
C GLU A 867 29.98 27.34 18.33
N GLY A 868 29.84 26.32 17.47
CA GLY A 868 30.94 25.74 16.70
C GLY A 868 31.47 26.61 15.55
N PHE A 869 30.88 27.78 15.29
CA PHE A 869 31.23 28.67 14.17
C PHE A 869 32.01 29.94 14.60
N TYR A 870 32.27 30.14 15.89
CA TYR A 870 32.85 31.36 16.49
C TYR A 870 34.28 31.18 17.06
#